data_AF-A0A7C4RIJ8-F1
#
_entry.id   AF-A0A7C4RIJ8-F1
#
_cell.length_a   1.000
_cell.length_b   1.000
_cell.length_c   1.000
_cell.angle_alpha   90.00
_cell.angle_beta   90.00
_cell.angle_gamma   90.00
#
_symmetry.space_group_name_H-M   'P 1'
#
loop_
_entity.id
_entity.type
_entity.pdbx_description
1 polymer ?
#
loop_
_entity_poly.entity_id
_entity_poly.type
_entity_poly.pdbx_seq_one_letter_code
_entity_poly.pdbx_strand_id
1 'polypeptide(L)'
;MRLFPLDRDRPKDADLFRYHPKKRRSDKRMKRFFLTVILLLAMVSSAQQVLEAREEYARNTGKGCVLCHTGELGGPLTDAGIAYMRGGYRYPIPPSVLEKVAAFSTGSIQSLRFLFGMLHLLAAVILAGAIFYIHIFVGPRQLTTGIPKGERILGLSCLATLLVTGIFLTWYRIDGWSGFFHHFFGRILFAKILLFTLLLASALAAVTIVHARMQTSAAKQHHRKTDSETLTLESVSTRTGGTDGGPAWIVFENAVFDVTESPKWKHGRHFGKHTAGADLTQAIASAPHGPEVLERVKRIGALQQSSDPKPSTRPVHRIFVWMAYTNMVLILGILGCVALWRWGFSATSAAPASSPQAAAAQSCVDCHRKRNPGLVADWEHSIHAKLGVGCLKCHQAGPDRSAYVAKAHLPHSPTPIEAVVSPRTCAQCHPKQVQDFSRSKHAHTVDIMWKIDAWLKQGLNNDIERESGCYVCHGTVVTLVDGKPMEGTWPNVGIGRINPDGSKGSCSSCHTRHRFSVAEARKPDACGQCHLGPDHPQIEIFTESKHGGIFRTEGDRWKWTPDDGQWLAGRDYRSPTCAACHMSSAPGVASSHDVTERLSWETQAPLTVRPSDFQPFPAQTDWQTERRKMETVCMQCHSEQWTKAHFARFDRVVSLYNETYYLPAQTVMRFLYENKLLTEAAMFDEPIEWEYYELWHHEGRRARMGAAMMAPDYAWWHGFYELKHRYAAFTKEARTIAETGHSPIYDVFPGKADPQAARP
;
A
#
# COMPACT_ATOMS: atom_id res chain seq x y z
N MET A 1 -27.28 -35.42 -58.14
CA MET A 1 -27.85 -36.77 -57.99
C MET A 1 -29.16 -36.64 -57.22
N ARG A 2 -30.28 -36.90 -57.89
CA ARG A 2 -31.63 -37.05 -57.29
C ARG A 2 -31.72 -38.40 -56.57
N LEU A 3 -32.74 -38.51 -55.70
CA LEU A 3 -33.63 -39.65 -55.36
C LEU A 3 -33.78 -39.74 -53.82
N PHE A 4 -34.84 -39.22 -53.16
CA PHE A 4 -36.25 -39.70 -53.04
C PHE A 4 -36.38 -41.15 -52.50
N PRO A 5 -37.52 -41.56 -51.90
CA PRO A 5 -38.19 -41.13 -50.64
C PRO A 5 -38.84 -42.36 -49.90
N LEU A 6 -39.82 -42.14 -49.02
CA LEU A 6 -41.12 -42.88 -48.84
C LEU A 6 -41.70 -42.42 -47.47
N ASP A 7 -42.78 -41.61 -47.38
CA ASP A 7 -44.22 -41.90 -47.59
C ASP A 7 -44.66 -43.13 -46.76
N ARG A 8 -45.78 -43.22 -46.03
CA ARG A 8 -46.99 -42.40 -45.79
C ARG A 8 -47.77 -43.22 -44.73
N ASP A 9 -48.49 -42.60 -43.80
CA ASP A 9 -49.90 -42.99 -43.54
C ASP A 9 -50.62 -42.02 -42.59
N ARG A 10 -51.84 -41.69 -43.04
CA ARG A 10 -52.94 -40.93 -42.44
C ARG A 10 -54.10 -41.95 -42.24
N PRO A 11 -55.33 -41.63 -41.74
CA PRO A 11 -55.87 -40.36 -41.22
C PRO A 11 -56.83 -40.49 -39.99
N LYS A 12 -57.24 -39.30 -39.46
CA LYS A 12 -58.60 -38.89 -39.00
C LYS A 12 -59.31 -39.65 -37.85
N ASP A 13 -59.68 -38.95 -36.76
CA ASP A 13 -60.97 -38.23 -36.65
C ASP A 13 -61.17 -37.49 -35.31
N ALA A 14 -62.10 -36.53 -35.37
CA ALA A 14 -62.92 -35.93 -34.30
C ALA A 14 -62.37 -34.73 -33.49
N ASP A 15 -62.82 -33.55 -33.95
CA ASP A 15 -63.05 -32.32 -33.18
C ASP A 15 -63.71 -32.59 -31.82
N LEU A 16 -63.26 -31.88 -30.78
CA LEU A 16 -64.11 -31.22 -29.79
C LEU A 16 -63.28 -30.28 -28.90
N PHE A 17 -63.83 -29.09 -28.65
CA PHE A 17 -63.35 -27.99 -27.79
C PHE A 17 -62.45 -26.91 -28.42
N ARG A 18 -63.11 -25.94 -29.07
CA ARG A 18 -62.63 -24.55 -29.18
C ARG A 18 -62.84 -23.83 -27.83
N TYR A 19 -61.76 -23.27 -27.27
CA TYR A 19 -61.83 -22.11 -26.39
C TYR A 19 -60.64 -21.17 -26.64
N HIS A 20 -60.93 -19.91 -26.99
CA HIS A 20 -59.93 -18.87 -27.24
C HIS A 20 -59.36 -18.29 -25.93
N PRO A 21 -58.03 -18.16 -25.77
CA PRO A 21 -57.48 -17.25 -24.76
C PRO A 21 -56.96 -15.95 -25.37
N LYS A 22 -57.46 -14.85 -24.80
CA LYS A 22 -57.01 -13.47 -24.99
C LYS A 22 -55.52 -13.31 -24.63
N LYS A 23 -54.78 -12.60 -25.50
CA LYS A 23 -53.41 -12.11 -25.30
C LYS A 23 -53.25 -11.36 -23.94
N ARG A 24 -52.40 -11.89 -23.05
CA ARG A 24 -51.91 -11.19 -21.84
C ARG A 24 -50.58 -10.48 -22.15
N ARG A 25 -50.62 -9.15 -22.13
CA ARG A 25 -49.47 -8.25 -22.34
C ARG A 25 -48.85 -7.93 -20.97
N SER A 26 -48.06 -8.82 -20.36
CA SER A 26 -47.34 -8.45 -19.11
C SER A 26 -45.98 -9.10 -18.84
N ASP A 27 -45.41 -9.91 -19.75
CA ASP A 27 -44.23 -10.72 -19.39
C ASP A 27 -42.87 -10.20 -19.95
N LYS A 28 -42.89 -9.13 -20.74
CA LYS A 28 -41.67 -8.61 -21.41
C LYS A 28 -40.82 -7.64 -20.57
N ARG A 29 -41.39 -6.98 -19.54
CA ARG A 29 -40.62 -6.06 -18.67
C ARG A 29 -39.86 -6.79 -17.56
N MET A 30 -40.44 -7.84 -16.99
CA MET A 30 -39.85 -8.59 -15.88
C MET A 30 -38.69 -9.48 -16.35
N LYS A 31 -38.82 -10.10 -17.54
CA LYS A 31 -37.72 -10.83 -18.19
C LYS A 31 -36.56 -9.92 -18.61
N ARG A 32 -36.82 -8.69 -19.06
CA ARG A 32 -35.76 -7.71 -19.37
C ARG A 32 -35.02 -7.24 -18.10
N PHE A 33 -35.73 -7.00 -17.00
CA PHE A 33 -35.12 -6.65 -15.73
C PHE A 33 -34.22 -7.77 -15.18
N PHE A 34 -34.68 -9.03 -15.21
CA PHE A 34 -33.85 -10.18 -14.81
C PHE A 34 -32.65 -10.40 -15.73
N LEU A 35 -32.81 -10.23 -17.05
CA LEU A 35 -31.71 -10.37 -18.00
C LEU A 35 -30.65 -9.27 -17.81
N THR A 36 -31.06 -8.03 -17.53
CA THR A 36 -30.14 -6.91 -17.24
C THR A 36 -29.40 -7.12 -15.91
N VAL A 37 -30.06 -7.65 -14.88
CA VAL A 37 -29.43 -8.00 -13.60
C VAL A 37 -28.43 -9.16 -13.76
N ILE A 38 -28.76 -10.17 -14.56
CA ILE A 38 -27.85 -11.29 -14.85
C ILE A 38 -26.65 -10.84 -15.70
N LEU A 39 -26.86 -9.96 -16.69
CA LEU A 39 -25.76 -9.37 -17.48
C LEU A 39 -24.86 -8.44 -16.65
N LEU A 40 -25.41 -7.69 -15.70
CA LEU A 40 -24.64 -6.90 -14.73
C LEU A 40 -23.84 -7.78 -13.76
N LEU A 41 -24.42 -8.90 -13.28
CA LEU A 41 -23.72 -9.89 -12.44
C LEU A 41 -22.64 -10.68 -13.22
N ALA A 42 -22.88 -10.93 -14.51
CA ALA A 42 -21.91 -11.59 -15.40
C ALA A 42 -20.74 -10.67 -15.77
N MET A 43 -20.97 -9.36 -15.97
CA MET A 43 -19.88 -8.38 -16.17
C MET A 43 -19.01 -8.16 -14.92
N VAL A 44 -19.53 -8.41 -13.72
CA VAL A 44 -18.74 -8.40 -12.46
C VAL A 44 -17.85 -9.64 -12.34
N SER A 45 -18.11 -10.70 -13.13
CA SER A 45 -17.37 -11.97 -13.09
C SER A 45 -16.18 -12.03 -14.06
N SER A 46 -16.00 -11.03 -14.93
CA SER A 46 -14.88 -10.93 -15.87
C SER A 46 -13.97 -9.75 -15.53
N ALA A 47 -13.26 -9.85 -14.39
CA ALA A 47 -12.09 -9.03 -14.11
C ALA A 47 -11.02 -9.91 -13.48
N GLN A 48 -10.30 -10.62 -14.34
CA GLN A 48 -9.04 -11.27 -13.98
C GLN A 48 -8.02 -10.18 -13.61
N GLN A 49 -7.83 -9.94 -12.32
CA GLN A 49 -6.61 -9.34 -11.78
C GLN A 49 -6.41 -9.78 -10.31
N VAL A 50 -6.40 -11.10 -10.10
CA VAL A 50 -5.86 -11.76 -8.88
C VAL A 50 -4.51 -12.39 -9.25
N LEU A 51 -3.59 -11.55 -9.73
CA LEU A 51 -2.25 -12.01 -10.12
C LEU A 51 -1.21 -11.82 -9.01
N GLU A 52 -1.46 -10.98 -8.00
CA GLU A 52 -0.41 -10.57 -7.04
C GLU A 52 -0.60 -11.04 -5.60
N ALA A 53 -1.63 -11.83 -5.29
CA ALA A 53 -1.83 -12.48 -3.99
C ALA A 53 -1.84 -14.01 -4.11
N ARG A 54 -0.89 -14.57 -4.88
CA ARG A 54 -0.71 -16.01 -5.07
C ARG A 54 0.40 -16.54 -4.18
N GLU A 55 0.36 -17.82 -3.83
CA GLU A 55 1.46 -18.50 -3.13
C GLU A 55 2.81 -18.34 -3.83
N GLU A 56 2.80 -18.21 -5.16
CA GLU A 56 3.97 -17.93 -5.97
C GLU A 56 4.54 -16.52 -5.72
N TYR A 57 3.68 -15.49 -5.61
CA TYR A 57 4.10 -14.14 -5.25
C TYR A 57 4.67 -14.10 -3.82
N ALA A 58 4.01 -14.76 -2.87
CA ALA A 58 4.51 -14.89 -1.51
C ALA A 58 5.87 -15.60 -1.46
N ARG A 59 6.05 -16.70 -2.20
CA ARG A 59 7.33 -17.39 -2.36
C ARG A 59 8.41 -16.49 -2.96
N ASN A 60 8.09 -15.71 -3.99
CA ASN A 60 9.04 -14.80 -4.63
C ASN A 60 9.50 -13.65 -3.71
N THR A 61 8.68 -13.24 -2.74
CA THR A 61 9.06 -12.21 -1.76
C THR A 61 9.94 -12.75 -0.61
N GLY A 62 9.94 -14.07 -0.38
CA GLY A 62 10.68 -14.71 0.71
C GLY A 62 10.22 -14.31 2.13
N LYS A 63 8.98 -13.82 2.29
CA LYS A 63 8.45 -13.35 3.58
C LYS A 63 7.57 -14.40 4.25
N GLY A 64 7.84 -14.69 5.52
CA GLY A 64 7.00 -15.58 6.34
C GLY A 64 5.67 -14.95 6.74
N CYS A 65 4.70 -15.78 7.13
CA CYS A 65 3.34 -15.37 7.50
C CYS A 65 3.30 -14.29 8.60
N VAL A 66 4.28 -14.29 9.50
CA VAL A 66 4.44 -13.33 10.62
C VAL A 66 4.65 -11.88 10.20
N LEU A 67 5.00 -11.62 8.94
CA LEU A 67 5.06 -10.25 8.43
C LEU A 67 3.66 -9.63 8.41
N CYS A 68 2.68 -10.38 7.90
CA CYS A 68 1.31 -9.89 7.73
C CYS A 68 0.40 -10.26 8.91
N HIS A 69 0.72 -11.32 9.64
CA HIS A 69 -0.11 -11.86 10.73
C HIS A 69 0.65 -11.87 12.05
N THR A 70 -0.09 -11.80 13.16
CA THR A 70 0.50 -11.85 14.50
C THR A 70 1.09 -13.21 14.87
N GLY A 71 0.86 -14.26 14.07
CA GLY A 71 1.36 -15.61 14.29
C GLY A 71 1.82 -16.31 13.02
N GLU A 72 2.67 -17.32 13.18
CA GLU A 72 3.25 -18.12 12.08
C GLU A 72 2.22 -18.95 11.33
N LEU A 73 1.17 -19.40 12.03
CA LEU A 73 0.04 -20.14 11.48
C LEU A 73 -1.11 -19.22 11.03
N GLY A 74 -0.90 -17.89 11.06
CA GLY A 74 -1.92 -16.88 10.83
C GLY A 74 -2.40 -16.20 12.13
N GLY A 75 -3.39 -15.31 12.00
CA GLY A 75 -3.92 -14.49 13.09
C GLY A 75 -4.44 -13.13 12.61
N PRO A 76 -4.85 -12.23 13.50
CA PRO A 76 -5.12 -10.83 13.16
C PRO A 76 -3.97 -10.21 12.35
N LEU A 77 -4.29 -9.26 11.48
CA LEU A 77 -3.27 -8.57 10.70
C LEU A 77 -2.44 -7.66 11.61
N THR A 78 -1.13 -7.69 11.43
CA THR A 78 -0.21 -6.67 11.97
C THR A 78 -0.42 -5.34 11.25
N ASP A 79 0.13 -4.24 11.76
CA ASP A 79 0.11 -2.96 11.03
C ASP A 79 0.76 -3.08 9.65
N ALA A 80 1.82 -3.89 9.53
CA ALA A 80 2.42 -4.26 8.25
C ALA A 80 1.45 -5.06 7.37
N GLY A 81 0.70 -6.03 7.91
CA GLY A 81 -0.32 -6.76 7.16
C GLY A 81 -1.48 -5.89 6.68
N ILE A 82 -1.91 -4.94 7.52
CA ILE A 82 -2.92 -3.93 7.15
C ILE A 82 -2.36 -3.02 6.06
N ALA A 83 -1.11 -2.56 6.20
CA ALA A 83 -0.45 -1.71 5.22
C ALA A 83 -0.21 -2.45 3.89
N TYR A 84 0.15 -3.73 3.92
CA TYR A 84 0.27 -4.58 2.73
C TYR A 84 -1.06 -4.73 2.00
N MET A 85 -2.14 -5.02 2.74
CA MET A 85 -3.50 -5.08 2.20
C MET A 85 -3.94 -3.75 1.59
N ARG A 86 -3.70 -2.63 2.30
CA ARG A 86 -4.04 -1.27 1.82
C ARG A 86 -3.16 -0.81 0.66
N GLY A 87 -1.92 -1.29 0.59
CA GLY A 87 -0.96 -1.05 -0.49
C GLY A 87 -1.20 -1.89 -1.74
N GLY A 88 -2.35 -2.58 -1.84
CA GLY A 88 -2.69 -3.38 -3.01
C GLY A 88 -1.98 -4.73 -3.09
N TYR A 89 -1.58 -5.30 -1.95
CA TYR A 89 -0.88 -6.60 -1.85
C TYR A 89 0.48 -6.62 -2.57
N ARG A 90 1.16 -5.47 -2.60
CA ARG A 90 2.51 -5.34 -3.16
C ARG A 90 3.56 -5.21 -2.07
N TYR A 91 4.65 -5.96 -2.23
CA TYR A 91 5.84 -5.88 -1.40
C TYR A 91 7.04 -5.41 -2.25
N PRO A 92 7.93 -4.54 -1.75
CA PRO A 92 7.93 -3.92 -0.41
C PRO A 92 6.76 -2.94 -0.21
N ILE A 93 6.28 -2.85 1.03
CA ILE A 93 5.18 -1.94 1.37
C ILE A 93 5.69 -0.49 1.28
N PRO A 94 4.98 0.40 0.57
CA PRO A 94 5.38 1.81 0.48
C PRO A 94 5.49 2.47 1.87
N PRO A 95 6.56 3.25 2.14
CA PRO A 95 6.69 3.97 3.41
C PRO A 95 5.50 4.91 3.69
N SER A 96 4.94 5.53 2.64
CA SER A 96 3.77 6.40 2.76
C SER A 96 2.52 5.67 3.25
N VAL A 97 2.36 4.39 2.87
CA VAL A 97 1.24 3.56 3.31
C VAL A 97 1.45 3.11 4.75
N LEU A 98 2.69 2.75 5.13
CA LEU A 98 3.05 2.46 6.52
C LEU A 98 2.79 3.66 7.43
N GLU A 99 3.18 4.86 7.00
CA GLU A 99 2.95 6.11 7.75
C GLU A 99 1.47 6.44 7.88
N LYS A 100 0.67 6.25 6.83
CA LYS A 100 -0.79 6.40 6.92
C LYS A 100 -1.38 5.42 7.93
N VAL A 101 -1.02 4.14 7.88
CA VAL A 101 -1.52 3.14 8.83
C VAL A 101 -1.12 3.48 10.27
N ALA A 102 0.13 3.92 10.48
CA ALA A 102 0.60 4.38 11.79
C ALA A 102 -0.11 5.67 12.27
N ALA A 103 -0.41 6.60 11.36
CA ALA A 103 -1.18 7.79 11.71
C ALA A 103 -2.63 7.43 12.10
N PHE A 104 -3.23 6.45 11.43
CA PHE A 104 -4.57 5.96 11.75
C PHE A 104 -4.65 5.13 13.04
N SER A 105 -3.51 4.68 13.59
CA SER A 105 -3.44 4.03 14.89
C SER A 105 -3.25 5.01 16.07
N THR A 106 -3.19 6.32 15.81
CA THR A 106 -3.14 7.36 16.87
C THR A 106 -4.50 7.56 17.56
N GLY A 107 -4.48 7.89 18.86
CA GLY A 107 -5.67 7.85 19.74
C GLY A 107 -6.82 8.81 19.39
N SER A 108 -6.56 9.92 18.70
CA SER A 108 -7.57 10.92 18.33
C SER A 108 -8.52 10.42 17.22
N ILE A 109 -7.97 9.77 16.20
CA ILE A 109 -8.76 9.23 15.08
C ILE A 109 -9.53 7.98 15.53
N GLN A 110 -8.97 7.18 16.44
CA GLN A 110 -9.69 6.04 17.04
C GLN A 110 -10.91 6.49 17.84
N SER A 111 -10.80 7.60 18.58
CA SER A 111 -11.90 8.19 19.34
C SER A 111 -13.03 8.69 18.43
N LEU A 112 -12.68 9.36 17.33
CA LEU A 112 -13.66 9.79 16.31
C LEU A 112 -14.36 8.60 15.65
N ARG A 113 -13.62 7.55 15.28
CA ARG A 113 -14.21 6.32 14.73
C ARG A 113 -15.21 5.69 15.70
N PHE A 114 -14.86 5.62 16.99
CA PHE A 114 -15.74 5.08 18.01
C PHE A 114 -17.03 5.91 18.14
N LEU A 115 -16.92 7.24 18.22
CA LEU A 115 -18.06 8.15 18.32
C LEU A 115 -19.00 8.03 17.12
N PHE A 116 -18.47 8.11 15.90
CA PHE A 116 -19.26 7.96 14.67
C PHE A 116 -19.87 6.56 14.54
N GLY A 117 -19.16 5.52 14.99
CA GLY A 117 -19.67 4.16 15.06
C GLY A 117 -20.87 4.03 16.01
N MET A 118 -20.78 4.62 17.20
CA MET A 118 -21.86 4.63 18.20
C MET A 118 -23.09 5.38 17.69
N LEU A 119 -22.90 6.56 17.11
CA LEU A 119 -24.00 7.34 16.50
C LEU A 119 -24.66 6.59 15.35
N HIS A 120 -23.87 5.95 14.48
CA HIS A 120 -24.39 5.14 13.37
C HIS A 120 -25.23 3.96 13.88
N LEU A 121 -24.75 3.25 14.90
CA LEU A 121 -25.46 2.11 15.47
C LEU A 121 -26.76 2.54 16.14
N LEU A 122 -26.73 3.60 16.95
CA LEU A 122 -27.91 4.14 17.62
C LEU A 122 -28.99 4.54 16.62
N ALA A 123 -28.62 5.30 15.58
CA ALA A 123 -29.55 5.72 14.53
C ALA A 123 -30.12 4.51 13.74
N ALA A 124 -29.32 3.47 13.51
CA ALA A 124 -29.78 2.25 12.84
C ALA A 124 -30.82 1.49 13.67
N VAL A 125 -30.58 1.35 14.98
CA VAL A 125 -31.49 0.67 15.91
C VAL A 125 -32.81 1.42 16.02
N ILE A 126 -32.76 2.75 16.19
CA ILE A 126 -33.97 3.59 16.26
C ILE A 126 -34.75 3.53 14.95
N LEU A 127 -34.10 3.63 13.79
CA LEU A 127 -34.77 3.57 12.49
C LEU A 127 -35.43 2.21 12.23
N ALA A 128 -34.71 1.12 12.49
CA ALA A 128 -35.27 -0.23 12.36
C ALA A 128 -36.45 -0.41 13.32
N GLY A 129 -36.30 0.00 14.58
CA GLY A 129 -37.35 -0.05 15.61
C GLY A 129 -38.60 0.73 15.21
N ALA A 130 -38.46 1.95 14.69
CA ALA A 130 -39.57 2.77 14.20
C ALA A 130 -40.31 2.12 13.02
N ILE A 131 -39.57 1.52 12.07
CA ILE A 131 -40.17 0.77 10.96
C ILE A 131 -40.96 -0.43 11.51
N PHE A 132 -40.39 -1.24 12.40
CA PHE A 132 -41.10 -2.37 12.99
C PHE A 132 -42.32 -1.95 13.81
N TYR A 133 -42.21 -0.88 14.59
CA TYR A 133 -43.29 -0.34 15.39
C TYR A 133 -44.52 0.02 14.55
N ILE A 134 -44.31 0.75 13.43
CA ILE A 134 -45.39 1.09 12.50
C ILE A 134 -45.99 -0.15 11.85
N HIS A 135 -45.21 -1.20 11.59
CA HIS A 135 -45.71 -2.41 10.93
C HIS A 135 -46.42 -3.39 11.86
N ILE A 136 -46.01 -3.46 13.13
CA ILE A 136 -46.55 -4.40 14.13
C ILE A 136 -47.73 -3.78 14.88
N PHE A 137 -47.59 -2.54 15.37
CA PHE A 137 -48.56 -1.95 16.31
C PHE A 137 -49.54 -0.98 15.64
N VAL A 138 -49.09 -0.20 14.66
CA VAL A 138 -49.96 0.80 13.98
C VAL A 138 -50.63 0.19 12.74
N GLY A 139 -49.91 -0.61 11.96
CA GLY A 139 -50.37 -1.14 10.69
C GLY A 139 -50.42 -0.07 9.58
N PRO A 140 -49.64 -0.20 8.48
CA PRO A 140 -49.60 0.80 7.40
C PRO A 140 -50.96 1.06 6.73
N ARG A 141 -51.90 0.13 6.85
CA ARG A 141 -53.27 0.23 6.33
C ARG A 141 -54.17 1.18 7.15
N GLN A 142 -53.83 1.43 8.41
CA GLN A 142 -54.62 2.29 9.30
C GLN A 142 -54.27 3.78 9.14
N LEU A 143 -53.13 4.10 8.50
CA LEU A 143 -52.68 5.46 8.24
C LEU A 143 -53.37 6.04 7.00
N THR A 144 -54.48 6.76 7.21
CA THR A 144 -55.32 7.33 6.14
C THR A 144 -55.03 8.81 5.86
N THR A 145 -54.53 9.56 6.85
CA THR A 145 -54.24 11.02 6.77
C THR A 145 -52.76 11.35 6.54
N GLY A 146 -51.90 10.33 6.42
CA GLY A 146 -50.46 10.46 6.21
C GLY A 146 -49.64 10.08 7.45
N ILE A 147 -48.31 10.22 7.36
CA ILE A 147 -47.38 9.87 8.45
C ILE A 147 -47.43 10.95 9.55
N PRO A 148 -47.56 10.59 10.84
CA PRO A 148 -47.49 11.53 11.95
C PRO A 148 -46.20 12.37 11.97
N LYS A 149 -46.29 13.63 12.42
CA LYS A 149 -45.16 14.58 12.40
C LYS A 149 -43.95 14.08 13.19
N GLY A 150 -44.16 13.45 14.34
CA GLY A 150 -43.11 12.90 15.19
C GLY A 150 -42.33 11.77 14.52
N GLU A 151 -43.03 10.76 14.00
CA GLU A 151 -42.44 9.62 13.28
C GLU A 151 -41.68 10.06 12.02
N ARG A 152 -42.20 11.06 11.31
CA ARG A 152 -41.53 11.62 10.12
C ARG A 152 -40.21 12.31 10.47
N ILE A 153 -40.18 13.13 11.51
CA ILE A 153 -38.96 13.83 11.95
C ILE A 153 -37.94 12.80 12.41
N LEU A 154 -38.35 11.85 13.26
CA LEU A 154 -37.49 10.80 13.77
C LEU A 154 -36.87 9.96 12.65
N GLY A 155 -37.68 9.51 11.68
CA GLY A 155 -37.21 8.73 10.54
C GLY A 155 -36.23 9.49 9.64
N LEU A 156 -36.49 10.77 9.33
CA LEU A 156 -35.59 11.60 8.53
C LEU A 156 -34.28 11.91 9.26
N SER A 157 -34.32 12.22 10.56
CA SER A 157 -33.14 12.47 11.38
C SER A 157 -32.25 11.23 11.48
N CYS A 158 -32.82 10.03 11.62
CA CYS A 158 -32.05 8.79 11.62
C CYS A 158 -31.44 8.51 10.25
N LEU A 159 -32.18 8.70 9.15
CA LEU A 159 -31.65 8.53 7.79
C LEU A 159 -30.50 9.50 7.49
N ALA A 160 -30.62 10.77 7.88
CA ALA A 160 -29.57 11.76 7.72
C ALA A 160 -28.32 11.40 8.54
N THR A 161 -28.51 10.99 9.79
CA THR A 161 -27.41 10.55 10.67
C THR A 161 -26.70 9.33 10.08
N LEU A 162 -27.44 8.33 9.61
CA LEU A 162 -26.87 7.13 8.96
C LEU A 162 -26.12 7.45 7.67
N LEU A 163 -26.59 8.42 6.88
CA LEU A 163 -25.90 8.86 5.67
C LEU A 163 -24.57 9.53 6.01
N VAL A 164 -24.57 10.53 6.90
CA VAL A 164 -23.35 11.28 7.27
C VAL A 164 -22.32 10.37 7.94
N THR A 165 -22.76 9.62 8.96
CA THR A 165 -21.87 8.70 9.68
C THR A 165 -21.44 7.54 8.80
N GLY A 166 -22.31 7.07 7.89
CA GLY A 166 -22.01 6.02 6.92
C GLY A 166 -20.97 6.44 5.88
N ILE A 167 -21.04 7.67 5.37
CA ILE A 167 -20.03 8.24 4.48
C ILE A 167 -18.67 8.29 5.20
N PHE A 168 -18.63 8.82 6.42
CA PHE A 168 -17.39 8.91 7.20
C PHE A 168 -16.80 7.52 7.49
N LEU A 169 -17.60 6.56 7.97
CA LEU A 169 -17.15 5.21 8.28
C LEU A 169 -16.74 4.42 7.02
N THR A 170 -17.36 4.70 5.88
CA THR A 170 -17.00 4.11 4.58
C THR A 170 -15.67 4.68 4.08
N TRP A 171 -15.52 6.00 4.10
CA TRP A 171 -14.29 6.71 3.75
C TRP A 171 -13.12 6.25 4.65
N TYR A 172 -13.33 6.17 5.96
CA TYR A 172 -12.32 5.68 6.91
C TYR A 172 -11.87 4.24 6.62
N ARG A 173 -12.74 3.43 6.02
CA ARG A 173 -12.48 2.00 5.78
C ARG A 173 -12.03 1.69 4.35
N ILE A 174 -12.24 2.57 3.39
CA ILE A 174 -11.95 2.34 1.97
C ILE A 174 -11.14 3.51 1.40
N ASP A 175 -9.89 3.23 1.05
CA ASP A 175 -8.93 4.22 0.58
C ASP A 175 -8.87 4.33 -0.98
N GLY A 176 -9.77 3.65 -1.72
CA GLY A 176 -9.83 3.75 -3.19
C GLY A 176 -10.94 2.93 -3.88
N TRP A 177 -11.25 3.28 -5.13
CA TRP A 177 -12.34 2.66 -5.93
C TRP A 177 -12.13 1.18 -6.27
N SER A 178 -10.88 0.72 -6.38
CA SER A 178 -10.57 -0.69 -6.65
C SER A 178 -11.00 -1.61 -5.50
N GLY A 179 -10.75 -1.20 -4.25
CA GLY A 179 -11.14 -1.99 -3.08
C GLY A 179 -12.64 -2.15 -2.91
N PHE A 180 -13.43 -1.22 -3.47
CA PHE A 180 -14.88 -1.20 -3.35
C PHE A 180 -15.57 -2.33 -4.14
N PHE A 181 -15.07 -2.66 -5.34
CA PHE A 181 -15.70 -3.66 -6.22
C PHE A 181 -15.01 -5.04 -6.18
N HIS A 182 -13.74 -5.12 -5.78
CA HIS A 182 -12.96 -6.36 -5.90
C HIS A 182 -12.91 -7.21 -4.62
N HIS A 183 -13.23 -6.65 -3.45
CA HIS A 183 -13.21 -7.41 -2.18
C HIS A 183 -14.58 -8.01 -1.81
N PHE A 184 -14.61 -9.11 -1.06
CA PHE A 184 -15.85 -9.64 -0.47
C PHE A 184 -16.53 -8.59 0.43
N PHE A 185 -15.74 -7.93 1.27
CA PHE A 185 -16.21 -6.81 2.09
C PHE A 185 -16.77 -5.67 1.25
N GLY A 186 -16.05 -5.25 0.20
CA GLY A 186 -16.46 -4.18 -0.72
C GLY A 186 -17.75 -4.50 -1.47
N ARG A 187 -17.89 -5.72 -1.99
CA ARG A 187 -19.12 -6.18 -2.68
C ARG A 187 -20.35 -6.17 -1.77
N ILE A 188 -20.20 -6.59 -0.51
CA ILE A 188 -21.28 -6.52 0.47
C ILE A 188 -21.57 -5.05 0.85
N LEU A 189 -20.54 -4.20 0.98
CA LEU A 189 -20.74 -2.77 1.25
C LEU A 189 -21.48 -2.09 0.10
N PHE A 190 -21.12 -2.41 -1.14
CA PHE A 190 -21.80 -1.92 -2.33
C PHE A 190 -23.27 -2.33 -2.34
N ALA A 191 -23.57 -3.60 -2.07
CA ALA A 191 -24.95 -4.08 -1.94
C ALA A 191 -25.70 -3.33 -0.82
N LYS A 192 -25.07 -3.12 0.35
CA LYS A 192 -25.65 -2.35 1.46
C LYS A 192 -25.93 -0.90 1.06
N ILE A 193 -25.00 -0.22 0.38
CA ILE A 193 -25.17 1.15 -0.09
C ILE A 193 -26.31 1.23 -1.11
N LEU A 194 -26.40 0.29 -2.04
CA LEU A 194 -27.49 0.22 -3.02
C LEU A 194 -28.86 0.03 -2.34
N LEU A 195 -28.96 -0.86 -1.36
CA LEU A 195 -30.19 -1.06 -0.59
C LEU A 195 -30.55 0.20 0.22
N PHE A 196 -29.56 0.87 0.80
CA PHE A 196 -29.77 2.10 1.57
C PHE A 196 -30.18 3.28 0.68
N THR A 197 -29.62 3.43 -0.52
CA THR A 197 -30.03 4.49 -1.47
C THR A 197 -31.45 4.26 -1.96
N LEU A 198 -31.85 3.02 -2.23
CA LEU A 198 -33.24 2.65 -2.54
C LEU A 198 -34.19 2.96 -1.37
N LEU A 199 -33.77 2.65 -0.14
CA LEU A 199 -34.54 2.94 1.07
C LEU A 199 -34.72 4.46 1.25
N LEU A 200 -33.65 5.23 1.08
CA LEU A 200 -33.68 6.70 1.17
C LEU A 200 -34.59 7.32 0.11
N ALA A 201 -34.47 6.88 -1.15
CA ALA A 201 -35.31 7.37 -2.24
C ALA A 201 -36.80 7.06 -2.01
N SER A 202 -37.11 5.84 -1.56
CA SER A 202 -38.47 5.42 -1.22
C SER A 202 -39.02 6.22 -0.02
N ALA A 203 -38.23 6.41 1.04
CA ALA A 203 -38.63 7.19 2.21
C ALA A 203 -38.89 8.67 1.86
N LEU A 204 -38.02 9.30 1.07
CA LEU A 204 -38.21 10.67 0.61
C LEU A 204 -39.47 10.80 -0.26
N ALA A 205 -39.69 9.89 -1.20
CA ALA A 205 -40.91 9.89 -2.02
C ALA A 205 -42.20 9.69 -1.19
N ALA A 206 -42.14 8.85 -0.15
CA ALA A 206 -43.27 8.63 0.75
C ALA A 206 -43.62 9.90 1.55
N VAL A 207 -42.59 10.60 2.03
CA VAL A 207 -42.74 11.79 2.87
C VAL A 207 -43.07 13.06 2.06
N THR A 208 -42.62 13.18 0.82
CA THR A 208 -42.81 14.39 0.00
C THR A 208 -44.00 14.27 -0.95
N ILE A 209 -44.03 13.22 -1.76
CA ILE A 209 -45.01 13.07 -2.85
C ILE A 209 -46.29 12.41 -2.31
N VAL A 210 -46.14 11.28 -1.62
CA VAL A 210 -47.29 10.48 -1.18
C VAL A 210 -48.02 11.17 -0.03
N HIS A 211 -47.29 11.71 0.95
CA HIS A 211 -47.87 12.49 2.05
C HIS A 211 -48.68 13.71 1.56
N ALA A 212 -48.11 14.53 0.67
CA ALA A 212 -48.80 15.71 0.13
C ALA A 212 -50.07 15.32 -0.67
N ARG A 213 -50.01 14.21 -1.43
CA ARG A 213 -51.16 13.66 -2.15
C ARG A 213 -52.23 13.06 -1.23
N MET A 214 -51.84 12.48 -0.10
CA MET A 214 -52.77 11.99 0.92
C MET A 214 -53.49 13.14 1.62
N GLN A 215 -52.78 14.22 1.97
CA GLN A 215 -53.37 15.41 2.59
C GLN A 215 -54.35 16.13 1.65
N THR A 216 -54.00 16.32 0.38
CA THR A 216 -54.91 16.91 -0.62
C THR A 216 -56.14 16.01 -0.91
N SER A 217 -55.96 14.69 -0.87
CA SER A 217 -57.07 13.75 -1.01
C SER A 217 -57.99 13.76 0.22
N ALA A 218 -57.44 13.88 1.43
CA ALA A 218 -58.20 14.02 2.67
C ALA A 218 -59.02 15.33 2.69
N ALA A 219 -58.41 16.46 2.29
CA ALA A 219 -59.09 17.75 2.18
C ALA A 219 -60.27 17.74 1.17
N LYS A 220 -60.10 17.10 0.00
CA LYS A 220 -61.18 16.91 -0.98
C LYS A 220 -62.31 15.98 -0.50
N GLN A 221 -62.04 15.08 0.45
CA GLN A 221 -63.05 14.19 1.02
C GLN A 221 -63.85 14.90 2.12
N HIS A 222 -63.20 15.78 2.88
CA HIS A 222 -63.84 16.61 3.89
C HIS A 222 -64.83 17.63 3.30
N HIS A 223 -64.56 18.13 2.09
CA HIS A 223 -65.43 19.10 1.41
C HIS A 223 -66.67 18.48 0.73
N ARG A 224 -66.70 17.14 0.52
CA ARG A 224 -67.83 16.42 -0.10
C ARG A 224 -68.85 15.89 0.92
N LYS A 225 -68.53 15.95 2.21
CA LYS A 225 -69.32 15.34 3.29
C LYS A 225 -70.21 16.32 4.05
N THR A 226 -70.17 17.60 3.67
CA THR A 226 -70.81 18.71 4.39
C THR A 226 -72.26 18.99 3.97
N ASP A 227 -72.81 18.27 2.98
CA ASP A 227 -74.08 18.60 2.31
C ASP A 227 -75.25 17.59 2.50
N SER A 228 -75.27 16.69 3.50
CA SER A 228 -76.48 15.89 3.77
C SER A 228 -76.82 15.69 5.26
N GLU A 229 -77.87 16.37 5.73
CA GLU A 229 -78.51 16.12 7.03
C GLU A 229 -79.24 14.76 7.02
N THR A 230 -78.50 13.70 7.33
CA THR A 230 -79.03 12.34 7.49
C THR A 230 -78.52 11.76 8.81
N LEU A 231 -79.45 11.30 9.67
CA LEU A 231 -79.16 10.74 11.00
C LEU A 231 -78.49 9.37 10.88
N THR A 232 -77.16 9.40 10.71
CA THR A 232 -76.26 8.24 10.59
C THR A 232 -75.40 8.10 11.86
N LEU A 233 -74.81 6.92 12.08
CA LEU A 233 -73.94 6.67 13.25
C LEU A 233 -72.77 7.67 13.32
N GLU A 234 -72.28 8.09 12.16
CA GLU A 234 -71.21 9.09 12.06
C GLU A 234 -71.69 10.49 12.49
N SER A 235 -72.90 10.90 12.13
CA SER A 235 -73.48 12.16 12.61
C SER A 235 -73.68 12.16 14.13
N VAL A 236 -74.08 11.03 14.73
CA VAL A 236 -74.21 10.87 16.18
C VAL A 236 -72.85 10.93 16.85
N SER A 237 -71.81 10.30 16.27
CA SER A 237 -70.44 10.30 16.81
C SER A 237 -69.81 11.70 16.93
N THR A 238 -70.33 12.69 16.19
CA THR A 238 -69.88 14.09 16.29
C THR A 238 -70.64 14.91 17.34
N ARG A 239 -71.73 14.38 17.91
CA ARG A 239 -72.56 15.03 18.93
C ARG A 239 -72.24 14.45 20.31
N THR A 240 -71.02 14.70 20.76
CA THR A 240 -70.46 14.15 21.99
C THR A 240 -70.69 15.03 23.22
N GLY A 241 -71.34 16.19 23.08
CA GLY A 241 -71.64 17.13 24.17
C GLY A 241 -70.48 17.42 25.13
N GLY A 242 -69.26 17.56 24.58
CA GLY A 242 -68.03 17.84 25.32
C GLY A 242 -68.01 19.22 26.02
N THR A 243 -66.81 19.77 26.23
CA THR A 243 -66.59 21.06 26.93
C THR A 243 -67.27 22.27 26.29
N ASP A 244 -67.74 22.15 25.04
CA ASP A 244 -68.19 23.26 24.20
C ASP A 244 -69.72 23.43 24.22
N GLY A 245 -70.44 22.72 25.09
CA GLY A 245 -71.89 22.90 25.30
C GLY A 245 -72.81 22.41 24.17
N GLY A 246 -72.27 21.65 23.21
CA GLY A 246 -73.04 21.07 22.11
C GLY A 246 -73.96 19.90 22.54
N PRO A 247 -74.83 19.40 21.62
CA PRO A 247 -75.72 18.28 21.93
C PRO A 247 -74.92 17.00 22.24
N ALA A 248 -75.39 16.24 23.22
CA ALA A 248 -74.92 14.90 23.58
C ALA A 248 -75.96 13.86 23.14
N TRP A 249 -75.66 13.09 22.09
CA TRP A 249 -76.58 12.07 21.57
C TRP A 249 -76.04 10.66 21.80
N ILE A 250 -76.91 9.67 22.00
CA ILE A 250 -76.56 8.25 22.08
C ILE A 250 -77.46 7.43 21.17
N VAL A 251 -77.00 6.24 20.76
CA VAL A 251 -77.84 5.28 20.04
C VAL A 251 -78.25 4.14 20.97
N PHE A 252 -79.53 3.78 20.96
CA PHE A 252 -80.08 2.59 21.60
C PHE A 252 -81.12 1.96 20.68
N GLU A 253 -80.96 0.68 20.34
CA GLU A 253 -81.86 -0.11 19.48
C GLU A 253 -82.25 0.61 18.17
N ASN A 254 -81.26 1.07 17.41
CA ASN A 254 -81.45 1.83 16.16
C ASN A 254 -82.25 3.13 16.31
N ALA A 255 -82.35 3.71 17.51
CA ALA A 255 -82.90 5.03 17.75
C ALA A 255 -81.86 5.96 18.40
N VAL A 256 -81.89 7.24 18.00
CA VAL A 256 -81.02 8.28 18.54
C VAL A 256 -81.76 9.02 19.67
N PHE A 257 -81.12 9.14 20.83
CA PHE A 257 -81.64 9.83 22.00
C PHE A 257 -80.74 11.01 22.37
N ASP A 258 -81.34 12.13 22.74
CA ASP A 258 -80.66 13.32 23.21
C ASP A 258 -80.58 13.33 24.74
N VAL A 259 -79.37 13.15 25.26
CA VAL A 259 -79.07 13.08 26.69
C VAL A 259 -78.46 14.38 27.23
N THR A 260 -78.47 15.46 26.43
CA THR A 260 -77.83 16.75 26.77
C THR A 260 -78.33 17.32 28.10
N GLU A 261 -79.64 17.25 28.35
CA GLU A 261 -80.25 17.82 29.56
C GLU A 261 -80.26 16.84 30.74
N SER A 262 -79.73 15.62 30.58
CA SER A 262 -79.72 14.64 31.65
C SER A 262 -78.64 14.96 32.71
N PRO A 263 -78.99 15.12 34.00
CA PRO A 263 -78.03 15.39 35.06
C PRO A 263 -76.96 14.30 35.25
N LYS A 264 -77.23 13.10 34.71
CA LYS A 264 -76.34 11.93 34.76
C LYS A 264 -75.32 11.92 33.63
N TRP A 265 -75.39 12.87 32.69
CA TRP A 265 -74.50 13.02 31.55
C TRP A 265 -73.77 14.37 31.65
N LYS A 266 -72.57 14.38 32.25
CA LYS A 266 -71.78 15.59 32.43
C LYS A 266 -70.67 15.64 31.38
N HIS A 267 -70.60 16.74 30.61
CA HIS A 267 -69.63 16.91 29.52
C HIS A 267 -69.59 15.73 28.55
N GLY A 268 -70.77 15.18 28.22
CA GLY A 268 -70.87 14.06 27.30
C GLY A 268 -70.46 12.70 27.88
N ARG A 269 -70.22 12.63 29.19
CA ARG A 269 -69.83 11.38 29.87
C ARG A 269 -70.86 10.95 30.90
N HIS A 270 -71.19 9.67 30.86
CA HIS A 270 -71.98 8.99 31.87
C HIS A 270 -71.07 8.22 32.83
N PHE A 271 -70.93 8.73 34.05
CA PHE A 271 -70.10 8.16 35.13
C PHE A 271 -68.67 7.75 34.69
N GLY A 272 -68.07 8.46 33.73
CA GLY A 272 -66.73 8.20 33.21
C GLY A 272 -66.55 6.93 32.36
N LYS A 273 -67.57 6.06 32.27
CA LYS A 273 -67.51 4.78 31.54
C LYS A 273 -68.06 4.85 30.12
N HIS A 274 -69.09 5.65 29.88
CA HIS A 274 -69.73 5.76 28.57
C HIS A 274 -69.65 7.21 28.06
N THR A 275 -69.45 7.36 26.76
CA THR A 275 -69.39 8.65 26.08
C THR A 275 -70.56 8.80 25.14
N ALA A 276 -71.12 10.02 25.07
CA ALA A 276 -72.05 10.40 24.03
C ALA A 276 -71.37 10.29 22.66
N GLY A 277 -72.16 10.04 21.62
CA GLY A 277 -71.72 9.72 20.27
C GLY A 277 -71.51 8.23 20.00
N ALA A 278 -71.80 7.36 20.97
CA ALA A 278 -71.68 5.90 20.84
C ALA A 278 -73.04 5.20 20.75
N ASP A 279 -73.02 3.99 20.20
CA ASP A 279 -74.11 3.02 20.33
C ASP A 279 -73.97 2.26 21.65
N LEU A 280 -74.96 2.42 22.51
CA LEU A 280 -75.00 1.89 23.87
C LEU A 280 -76.02 0.77 24.04
N THR A 281 -76.54 0.22 22.93
CA THR A 281 -77.52 -0.88 22.92
C THR A 281 -77.06 -2.06 23.77
N GLN A 282 -75.80 -2.50 23.60
CA GLN A 282 -75.24 -3.59 24.42
C GLN A 282 -74.80 -3.14 25.82
N ALA A 283 -74.45 -1.87 25.98
CA ALA A 283 -73.95 -1.34 27.25
C ALA A 283 -75.04 -1.28 28.33
N ILE A 284 -76.32 -1.10 27.94
CA ILE A 284 -77.43 -1.02 28.89
C ILE A 284 -77.62 -2.32 29.68
N ALA A 285 -77.30 -3.48 29.08
CA ALA A 285 -77.41 -4.78 29.76
C ALA A 285 -76.45 -4.92 30.96
N SER A 286 -75.41 -4.09 31.00
CA SER A 286 -74.41 -4.04 32.08
C SER A 286 -74.57 -2.84 33.00
N ALA A 287 -75.63 -2.04 32.83
CA ALA A 287 -75.90 -0.84 33.61
C ALA A 287 -76.70 -1.17 34.89
N PRO A 288 -76.58 -0.36 35.96
CA PRO A 288 -77.37 -0.52 37.19
C PRO A 288 -78.84 -0.09 37.05
N HIS A 289 -79.31 0.16 35.83
CA HIS A 289 -80.68 0.58 35.48
C HIS A 289 -81.06 -0.03 34.12
N GLY A 290 -82.35 -0.23 33.85
CA GLY A 290 -82.82 -0.74 32.57
C GLY A 290 -83.10 0.38 31.53
N PRO A 291 -83.66 0.02 30.36
CA PRO A 291 -83.98 0.96 29.27
C PRO A 291 -85.07 1.98 29.61
N GLU A 292 -85.83 1.79 30.69
CA GLU A 292 -86.88 2.71 31.15
C GLU A 292 -86.37 4.14 31.39
N VAL A 293 -85.07 4.31 31.66
CA VAL A 293 -84.46 5.65 31.82
C VAL A 293 -84.47 6.45 30.52
N LEU A 294 -84.53 5.78 29.36
CA LEU A 294 -84.54 6.41 28.04
C LEU A 294 -85.91 7.03 27.69
N GLU A 295 -86.98 6.65 28.39
CA GLU A 295 -88.30 7.29 28.27
C GLU A 295 -88.28 8.75 28.78
N ARG A 296 -87.31 9.08 29.64
CA ARG A 296 -87.16 10.42 30.25
C ARG A 296 -86.30 11.38 29.42
N VAL A 297 -85.78 10.94 28.28
CA VAL A 297 -84.93 11.74 27.40
C VAL A 297 -85.51 11.80 25.99
N LYS A 298 -85.26 12.91 25.28
CA LYS A 298 -85.90 13.17 24.00
C LYS A 298 -85.37 12.22 22.92
N ARG A 299 -86.25 11.43 22.30
CA ARG A 299 -85.93 10.65 21.11
C ARG A 299 -85.86 11.57 19.88
N ILE A 300 -84.73 11.57 19.18
CA ILE A 300 -84.45 12.43 18.01
C ILE A 300 -84.94 11.79 16.71
N GLY A 301 -84.79 10.47 16.56
CA GLY A 301 -85.24 9.76 15.36
C GLY A 301 -84.70 8.33 15.27
N ALA A 302 -85.10 7.62 14.23
CA ALA A 302 -84.53 6.32 13.90
C ALA A 302 -83.18 6.51 13.17
N LEU A 303 -82.19 5.72 13.55
CA LEU A 303 -80.90 5.67 12.89
C LEU A 303 -81.10 5.07 11.49
N GLN A 304 -80.84 5.84 10.45
CA GLN A 304 -80.88 5.30 9.09
C GLN A 304 -79.63 4.45 8.86
N GLN A 305 -79.82 3.15 8.61
CA GLN A 305 -78.74 2.29 8.14
C GLN A 305 -78.26 2.82 6.79
N SER A 306 -77.06 3.40 6.79
CA SER A 306 -76.38 3.76 5.55
C SER A 306 -76.10 2.47 4.78
N SER A 307 -76.74 2.31 3.62
CA SER A 307 -76.36 1.30 2.64
C SER A 307 -74.90 1.52 2.23
N ASP A 308 -74.06 0.52 2.55
CA ASP A 308 -72.61 0.55 2.36
C ASP A 308 -72.18 1.08 0.98
N PRO A 309 -71.46 2.22 0.91
CA PRO A 309 -70.59 2.47 -0.22
C PRO A 309 -69.27 1.74 0.05
N LYS A 310 -69.02 0.65 -0.69
CA LYS A 310 -67.71 -0.03 -0.77
C LYS A 310 -66.56 1.01 -0.76
N PRO A 311 -65.55 0.89 0.12
CA PRO A 311 -64.46 1.85 0.16
C PRO A 311 -63.63 1.71 -1.11
N SER A 312 -63.71 2.71 -2.00
CA SER A 312 -62.74 2.84 -3.07
C SER A 312 -61.41 3.23 -2.43
N THR A 313 -60.52 2.24 -2.30
CA THR A 313 -59.13 2.51 -1.91
C THR A 313 -58.48 3.31 -3.03
N ARG A 314 -58.37 4.62 -2.80
CA ARG A 314 -57.70 5.57 -3.69
C ARG A 314 -56.30 5.03 -4.06
N PRO A 315 -55.88 5.08 -5.33
CA PRO A 315 -54.62 4.49 -5.80
C PRO A 315 -53.40 4.95 -5.00
N VAL A 316 -53.42 6.16 -4.44
CA VAL A 316 -52.35 6.73 -3.60
C VAL A 316 -52.15 5.96 -2.29
N HIS A 317 -53.21 5.47 -1.63
CA HIS A 317 -53.09 4.71 -0.39
C HIS A 317 -52.50 3.31 -0.63
N ARG A 318 -52.84 2.66 -1.75
CA ARG A 318 -52.21 1.39 -2.15
C ARG A 318 -50.71 1.55 -2.41
N ILE A 319 -50.32 2.66 -3.02
CA ILE A 319 -48.90 3.01 -3.24
C ILE A 319 -48.19 3.21 -1.90
N PHE A 320 -48.80 3.93 -0.94
CA PHE A 320 -48.24 4.12 0.40
C PHE A 320 -47.98 2.78 1.12
N VAL A 321 -48.99 1.91 1.15
CA VAL A 321 -48.88 0.59 1.81
C VAL A 321 -47.79 -0.26 1.13
N TRP A 322 -47.74 -0.26 -0.21
CA TRP A 322 -46.68 -0.96 -0.94
C TRP A 322 -45.28 -0.43 -0.58
N MET A 323 -45.08 0.89 -0.57
CA MET A 323 -43.81 1.50 -0.19
C MET A 323 -43.39 1.19 1.25
N ALA A 324 -44.34 1.13 2.20
CA ALA A 324 -44.06 0.78 3.59
C ALA A 324 -43.46 -0.63 3.71
N TYR A 325 -44.09 -1.62 3.08
CA TYR A 325 -43.56 -3.00 3.06
C TYR A 325 -42.27 -3.13 2.24
N THR A 326 -42.11 -2.36 1.15
CA THR A 326 -40.83 -2.29 0.42
C THR A 326 -39.70 -1.78 1.32
N ASN A 327 -39.94 -0.74 2.12
CA ASN A 327 -38.96 -0.22 3.07
C ASN A 327 -38.61 -1.25 4.16
N MET A 328 -39.58 -2.06 4.60
CA MET A 328 -39.34 -3.17 5.53
C MET A 328 -38.44 -4.25 4.91
N VAL A 329 -38.63 -4.61 3.64
CA VAL A 329 -37.76 -5.56 2.94
C VAL A 329 -36.35 -5.00 2.75
N LEU A 330 -36.22 -3.72 2.39
CA LEU A 330 -34.93 -3.06 2.21
C LEU A 330 -34.13 -3.00 3.51
N ILE A 331 -34.76 -2.67 4.65
CA ILE A 331 -34.07 -2.65 5.95
C ILE A 331 -33.64 -4.06 6.39
N LEU A 332 -34.47 -5.08 6.17
CA LEU A 332 -34.10 -6.48 6.41
C LEU A 332 -32.93 -6.92 5.52
N GLY A 333 -32.90 -6.50 4.26
CA GLY A 333 -31.75 -6.74 3.36
C GLY A 333 -30.47 -6.08 3.86
N ILE A 334 -30.54 -4.84 4.36
CA ILE A 334 -29.41 -4.14 4.98
C ILE A 334 -28.91 -4.87 6.23
N LEU A 335 -29.82 -5.34 7.09
CA LEU A 335 -29.47 -6.15 8.26
C LEU A 335 -28.84 -7.50 7.86
N GLY A 336 -29.32 -8.11 6.78
CA GLY A 336 -28.71 -9.31 6.18
C GLY A 336 -27.26 -9.09 5.73
N CYS A 337 -26.96 -7.95 5.10
CA CYS A 337 -25.57 -7.58 4.77
C CYS A 337 -24.69 -7.45 6.03
N VAL A 338 -25.23 -6.88 7.12
CA VAL A 338 -24.51 -6.76 8.40
C VAL A 338 -24.29 -8.12 9.06
N ALA A 339 -25.29 -9.00 9.03
CA ALA A 339 -25.18 -10.35 9.57
C ALA A 339 -24.13 -11.18 8.82
N LEU A 340 -24.09 -11.09 7.49
CA LEU A 340 -23.08 -11.73 6.65
C LEU A 340 -21.66 -11.24 6.95
N TRP A 341 -21.48 -9.96 7.29
CA TRP A 341 -20.19 -9.44 7.74
C TRP A 341 -19.76 -9.95 9.10
N ARG A 342 -20.70 -10.10 10.04
CA ARG A 342 -20.39 -10.44 11.44
C ARG A 342 -20.26 -11.94 11.68
N TRP A 343 -21.01 -12.75 10.94
CA TRP A 343 -21.15 -14.19 11.15
C TRP A 343 -20.99 -15.02 9.87
N GLY A 344 -20.28 -14.52 8.86
CA GLY A 344 -19.98 -15.30 7.65
C GLY A 344 -19.38 -16.68 7.95
N PHE A 345 -19.51 -17.62 7.01
CA PHE A 345 -19.05 -19.01 7.11
C PHE A 345 -17.51 -19.15 7.06
N SER A 346 -16.80 -18.54 8.00
CA SER A 346 -15.37 -18.78 8.20
C SER A 346 -15.15 -19.03 9.68
N ALA A 347 -14.72 -20.25 10.00
CA ALA A 347 -14.35 -20.65 11.34
C ALA A 347 -13.23 -19.74 11.85
N THR A 348 -13.51 -18.98 12.90
CA THR A 348 -12.55 -18.09 13.53
C THR A 348 -11.57 -18.93 14.34
N SER A 349 -10.32 -19.03 13.89
CA SER A 349 -9.22 -19.49 14.74
C SER A 349 -8.88 -18.37 15.74
N ALA A 350 -8.75 -18.76 17.01
CA ALA A 350 -8.35 -17.89 18.11
C ALA A 350 -6.99 -17.23 17.84
N ALA A 351 -6.82 -15.99 18.29
CA ALA A 351 -5.56 -15.27 18.22
C ALA A 351 -4.49 -15.97 19.08
N PRO A 352 -3.25 -16.15 18.60
CA PRO A 352 -2.16 -16.53 19.47
C PRO A 352 -1.61 -15.30 20.21
N ALA A 353 -1.18 -15.57 21.44
CA ALA A 353 -0.54 -14.64 22.35
C ALA A 353 0.73 -13.99 21.73
N SER A 354 1.06 -12.79 22.23
CA SER A 354 2.33 -12.10 21.97
C SER A 354 3.52 -13.05 22.06
N SER A 355 4.32 -13.13 21.00
CA SER A 355 5.47 -14.05 20.97
C SER A 355 6.53 -13.64 22.01
N PRO A 356 7.24 -14.60 22.62
CA PRO A 356 8.38 -14.33 23.52
C PRO A 356 9.45 -13.42 22.91
N GLN A 357 9.58 -13.45 21.58
CA GLN A 357 10.53 -12.64 20.82
C GLN A 357 10.18 -11.15 20.79
N ALA A 358 8.88 -10.81 20.85
CA ALA A 358 8.42 -9.42 20.95
C ALA A 358 8.73 -8.82 22.34
N ALA A 359 8.57 -9.61 23.41
CA ALA A 359 8.93 -9.21 24.76
C ALA A 359 10.45 -9.04 24.94
N ALA A 360 11.25 -9.95 24.37
CA ALA A 360 12.71 -9.85 24.38
C ALA A 360 13.22 -8.64 23.58
N ALA A 361 12.62 -8.32 22.41
CA ALA A 361 13.00 -7.15 21.63
C ALA A 361 12.74 -5.82 22.36
N GLN A 362 11.65 -5.73 23.13
CA GLN A 362 11.34 -4.54 23.94
C GLN A 362 12.42 -4.30 25.02
N SER A 363 12.95 -5.37 25.63
CA SER A 363 14.02 -5.28 26.62
C SER A 363 15.34 -4.71 26.05
N CYS A 364 15.65 -5.03 24.78
CA CYS A 364 16.82 -4.45 24.10
C CYS A 364 16.65 -2.94 23.91
N VAL A 365 15.50 -2.51 23.41
CA VAL A 365 15.19 -1.10 23.14
C VAL A 365 15.23 -0.27 24.42
N ASP A 366 14.63 -0.75 25.51
CA ASP A 366 14.55 0.01 26.76
C ASP A 366 15.93 0.24 27.40
N CYS A 367 16.83 -0.74 27.34
CA CYS A 367 18.20 -0.59 27.81
C CYS A 367 19.05 0.27 26.86
N HIS A 368 18.99 0.00 25.55
CA HIS A 368 19.78 0.73 24.56
C HIS A 368 19.30 2.17 24.35
N ARG A 369 18.04 2.50 24.66
CA ARG A 369 17.57 3.89 24.63
C ARG A 369 18.30 4.75 25.66
N LYS A 370 18.71 4.16 26.78
CA LYS A 370 19.51 4.84 27.82
C LYS A 370 21.01 4.86 27.49
N ARG A 371 21.55 3.74 27.01
CA ARG A 371 23.00 3.61 26.76
C ARG A 371 23.46 4.17 25.41
N ASN A 372 22.64 4.01 24.37
CA ASN A 372 22.97 4.32 22.98
C ASN A 372 21.76 4.98 22.26
N PRO A 373 21.32 6.16 22.72
CA PRO A 373 20.07 6.79 22.25
C PRO A 373 20.05 7.02 20.73
N GLY A 374 21.19 7.37 20.12
CA GLY A 374 21.30 7.58 18.68
C GLY A 374 21.00 6.32 17.86
N LEU A 375 21.47 5.14 18.31
CA LEU A 375 21.22 3.87 17.59
C LEU A 375 19.74 3.50 17.62
N VAL A 376 19.09 3.71 18.78
CA VAL A 376 17.66 3.44 18.94
C VAL A 376 16.85 4.42 18.13
N ALA A 377 17.20 5.71 18.15
CA ALA A 377 16.55 6.72 17.34
C ALA A 377 16.63 6.41 15.84
N ASP A 378 17.80 6.04 15.31
CA ASP A 378 17.96 5.64 13.91
C ASP A 378 17.09 4.45 13.55
N TRP A 379 17.09 3.41 14.40
CA TRP A 379 16.26 2.23 14.20
C TRP A 379 14.77 2.60 14.24
N GLU A 380 14.30 3.37 15.22
CA GLU A 380 12.89 3.80 15.33
C GLU A 380 12.40 4.54 14.08
N HIS A 381 13.27 5.31 13.42
CA HIS A 381 12.97 6.03 12.18
C HIS A 381 13.17 5.19 10.91
N SER A 382 13.55 3.92 11.03
CA SER A 382 13.76 3.00 9.90
C SER A 382 12.47 2.32 9.44
N ILE A 383 12.46 1.82 8.20
CA ILE A 383 11.39 0.93 7.72
C ILE A 383 11.41 -0.40 8.49
N HIS A 384 12.58 -0.84 8.95
CA HIS A 384 12.70 -2.07 9.74
C HIS A 384 11.89 -2.00 11.04
N ALA A 385 11.97 -0.90 11.80
CA ALA A 385 11.14 -0.72 12.99
C ALA A 385 9.64 -0.69 12.66
N LYS A 386 9.25 0.03 11.59
CA LYS A 386 7.85 0.09 11.11
C LYS A 386 7.30 -1.28 10.70
N LEU A 387 8.16 -2.21 10.31
CA LEU A 387 7.80 -3.60 9.96
C LEU A 387 8.04 -4.61 11.10
N GLY A 388 8.34 -4.15 12.31
CA GLY A 388 8.57 -5.01 13.47
C GLY A 388 9.86 -5.84 13.37
N VAL A 389 10.85 -5.41 12.57
CA VAL A 389 12.20 -5.96 12.54
C VAL A 389 12.99 -5.31 13.68
N GLY A 390 12.91 -5.91 14.87
CA GLY A 390 13.61 -5.45 16.08
C GLY A 390 15.07 -5.91 16.16
N CYS A 391 15.80 -5.44 17.18
CA CYS A 391 17.23 -5.66 17.35
C CYS A 391 17.63 -7.14 17.25
N LEU A 392 16.89 -8.03 17.94
CA LEU A 392 17.18 -9.46 17.96
C LEU A 392 16.99 -10.14 16.61
N LYS A 393 16.11 -9.65 15.72
CA LYS A 393 15.98 -10.25 14.38
C LYS A 393 17.24 -10.12 13.54
N CYS A 394 18.12 -9.16 13.85
CA CYS A 394 19.40 -8.99 13.17
C CYS A 394 20.58 -9.49 14.01
N HIS A 395 20.55 -9.22 15.32
CA HIS A 395 21.69 -9.49 16.21
C HIS A 395 21.63 -10.82 16.93
N GLN A 396 20.51 -11.56 16.91
CA GLN A 396 20.44 -12.84 17.63
C GLN A 396 21.44 -13.84 17.03
N ALA A 397 22.28 -14.40 17.89
CA ALA A 397 23.20 -15.45 17.49
C ALA A 397 22.43 -16.76 17.21
N GLY A 398 22.77 -17.42 16.10
CA GLY A 398 22.22 -18.74 15.79
C GLY A 398 22.76 -19.85 16.72
N PRO A 399 22.06 -20.99 16.87
CA PRO A 399 22.55 -22.11 17.68
C PRO A 399 23.89 -22.67 17.17
N ASP A 400 24.10 -22.70 15.85
CA ASP A 400 25.35 -23.16 15.21
C ASP A 400 26.42 -22.06 15.13
N ARG A 401 26.19 -20.92 15.80
CA ARG A 401 27.00 -19.71 15.73
C ARG A 401 27.55 -19.28 17.10
N SER A 402 27.71 -20.24 18.02
CA SER A 402 28.22 -20.00 19.37
C SER A 402 29.58 -19.29 19.40
N ALA A 403 30.44 -19.52 18.41
CA ALA A 403 31.74 -18.86 18.26
C ALA A 403 31.65 -17.34 18.02
N TYR A 404 30.51 -16.86 17.51
CA TYR A 404 30.29 -15.46 17.14
C TYR A 404 29.54 -14.65 18.22
N VAL A 405 29.17 -15.32 19.33
CA VAL A 405 28.47 -14.69 20.44
C VAL A 405 29.38 -13.67 21.10
N ALA A 406 28.90 -12.43 21.20
CA ALA A 406 29.56 -11.36 21.92
C ALA A 406 29.57 -11.67 23.42
N LYS A 407 30.60 -12.36 23.92
CA LYS A 407 30.74 -12.74 25.33
C LYS A 407 30.60 -11.54 26.28
N ALA A 408 31.02 -10.35 25.84
CA ALA A 408 30.90 -9.10 26.60
C ALA A 408 29.44 -8.66 26.85
N HIS A 409 28.47 -9.14 26.06
CA HIS A 409 27.05 -8.85 26.26
C HIS A 409 26.40 -9.74 27.33
N LEU A 410 26.88 -10.99 27.48
CA LEU A 410 26.27 -12.00 28.34
C LEU A 410 26.15 -11.60 29.83
N PRO A 411 27.09 -10.85 30.43
CA PRO A 411 26.93 -10.34 31.80
C PRO A 411 25.77 -9.35 31.98
N HIS A 412 25.28 -8.73 30.89
CA HIS A 412 24.21 -7.74 30.92
C HIS A 412 22.85 -8.30 30.50
N SER A 413 22.84 -9.33 29.66
CA SER A 413 21.63 -10.03 29.25
C SER A 413 21.96 -11.47 28.85
N PRO A 414 21.15 -12.46 29.28
CA PRO A 414 21.37 -13.86 28.93
C PRO A 414 21.11 -14.15 27.44
N THR A 415 20.58 -13.20 26.67
CA THR A 415 20.32 -13.37 25.25
C THR A 415 21.63 -13.31 24.45
N PRO A 416 22.01 -14.38 23.73
CA PRO A 416 23.23 -14.39 22.92
C PRO A 416 23.03 -13.56 21.65
N ILE A 417 23.99 -12.65 21.40
CA ILE A 417 23.97 -11.76 20.23
C ILE A 417 25.31 -11.77 19.49
N GLU A 418 25.27 -11.49 18.19
CA GLU A 418 26.41 -11.25 17.31
C GLU A 418 26.54 -9.74 17.07
N ALA A 419 27.74 -9.19 17.26
CA ALA A 419 27.99 -7.77 16.99
C ALA A 419 28.09 -7.46 15.49
N VAL A 420 28.61 -8.41 14.71
CA VAL A 420 28.85 -8.26 13.27
C VAL A 420 27.70 -8.91 12.50
N VAL A 421 26.74 -8.09 12.07
CA VAL A 421 25.66 -8.55 11.19
C VAL A 421 26.19 -8.70 9.77
N SER A 422 26.07 -9.92 9.22
CA SER A 422 26.59 -10.27 7.90
C SER A 422 25.50 -10.27 6.82
N PRO A 423 25.88 -10.26 5.52
CA PRO A 423 24.95 -10.47 4.41
C PRO A 423 24.08 -11.73 4.54
N ARG A 424 24.55 -12.80 5.21
CA ARG A 424 23.70 -14.00 5.41
C ARG A 424 22.49 -13.72 6.29
N THR A 425 22.64 -12.87 7.30
CA THR A 425 21.51 -12.43 8.12
C THR A 425 20.52 -11.63 7.28
N CYS A 426 21.03 -10.71 6.45
CA CYS A 426 20.20 -9.94 5.51
C CYS A 426 19.44 -10.85 4.52
N ALA A 427 20.08 -11.93 4.05
CA ALA A 427 19.55 -12.85 3.05
C ALA A 427 18.28 -13.58 3.50
N GLN A 428 18.05 -13.72 4.81
CA GLN A 428 16.80 -14.29 5.35
C GLN A 428 15.57 -13.49 4.91
N CYS A 429 15.74 -12.20 4.64
CA CYS A 429 14.69 -11.28 4.21
C CYS A 429 14.93 -10.64 2.83
N HIS A 430 16.18 -10.61 2.36
CA HIS A 430 16.61 -9.95 1.13
C HIS A 430 17.47 -10.88 0.25
N PRO A 431 16.97 -12.10 -0.07
CA PRO A 431 17.79 -13.11 -0.75
C PRO A 431 18.24 -12.66 -2.13
N LYS A 432 17.39 -11.96 -2.90
CA LYS A 432 17.75 -11.43 -4.21
C LYS A 432 18.87 -10.39 -4.13
N GLN A 433 18.77 -9.41 -3.23
CA GLN A 433 19.77 -8.36 -3.10
C GLN A 433 21.13 -8.92 -2.69
N VAL A 434 21.13 -9.88 -1.75
CA VAL A 434 22.38 -10.55 -1.33
C VAL A 434 22.95 -11.40 -2.46
N GLN A 435 22.10 -12.10 -3.23
CA GLN A 435 22.55 -12.88 -4.38
C GLN A 435 23.18 -11.98 -5.46
N ASP A 436 22.51 -10.89 -5.84
CA ASP A 436 23.01 -9.91 -6.80
C ASP A 436 24.34 -9.31 -6.30
N PHE A 437 24.38 -8.86 -5.05
CA PHE A 437 25.59 -8.31 -4.44
C PHE A 437 26.75 -9.31 -4.41
N SER A 438 26.50 -10.57 -4.07
CA SER A 438 27.54 -11.59 -3.94
C SER A 438 28.26 -11.93 -5.25
N ARG A 439 27.62 -11.67 -6.40
CA ARG A 439 28.23 -11.82 -7.73
C ARG A 439 29.05 -10.60 -8.14
N SER A 440 28.83 -9.47 -7.48
CA SER A 440 29.38 -8.19 -7.87
C SER A 440 30.85 -8.01 -7.52
N LYS A 441 31.57 -7.19 -8.27
CA LYS A 441 32.95 -6.77 -7.93
C LYS A 441 33.05 -6.16 -6.53
N HIS A 442 32.01 -5.48 -6.05
CA HIS A 442 31.98 -4.91 -4.70
C HIS A 442 32.15 -5.99 -3.61
N ALA A 443 31.51 -7.15 -3.74
CA ALA A 443 31.68 -8.25 -2.79
C ALA A 443 33.08 -8.85 -2.82
N HIS A 444 33.81 -8.72 -3.92
CA HIS A 444 35.15 -9.30 -4.10
C HIS A 444 36.26 -8.26 -4.12
N THR A 445 35.99 -6.99 -3.76
CA THR A 445 36.95 -5.91 -3.97
C THR A 445 38.23 -6.08 -3.14
N VAL A 446 38.13 -6.67 -1.93
CA VAL A 446 39.32 -6.96 -1.11
C VAL A 446 40.27 -7.91 -1.84
N ASP A 447 39.75 -8.95 -2.49
CA ASP A 447 40.54 -9.90 -3.29
C ASP A 447 41.08 -9.25 -4.58
N ILE A 448 40.24 -8.47 -5.28
CA ILE A 448 40.64 -7.78 -6.50
C ILE A 448 41.80 -6.81 -6.24
N MET A 449 41.70 -6.02 -5.18
CA MET A 449 42.73 -5.06 -4.77
C MET A 449 44.09 -5.74 -4.61
N TRP A 450 44.14 -6.86 -3.88
CA TRP A 450 45.37 -7.64 -3.68
C TRP A 450 45.93 -8.30 -4.94
N LYS A 451 45.11 -8.50 -5.98
CA LYS A 451 45.58 -9.02 -7.29
C LYS A 451 46.20 -7.93 -8.15
N ILE A 452 45.62 -6.73 -8.14
CA ILE A 452 45.98 -5.67 -9.09
C ILE A 452 47.04 -4.72 -8.54
N ASP A 453 46.95 -4.38 -7.26
CA ASP A 453 47.67 -3.25 -6.72
C ASP A 453 49.10 -3.64 -6.35
N ALA A 454 50.07 -3.12 -7.10
CA ALA A 454 51.48 -3.41 -6.89
C ALA A 454 52.00 -2.83 -5.57
N TRP A 455 51.48 -1.69 -5.13
CA TRP A 455 51.86 -1.04 -3.88
C TRP A 455 51.57 -1.95 -2.69
N LEU A 456 50.36 -2.50 -2.66
CA LEU A 456 49.92 -3.44 -1.63
C LEU A 456 50.70 -4.76 -1.71
N LYS A 457 50.81 -5.35 -2.90
CA LYS A 457 51.50 -6.64 -3.09
C LYS A 457 52.97 -6.61 -2.65
N GLN A 458 53.60 -5.45 -2.69
CA GLN A 458 55.01 -5.28 -2.33
C GLN A 458 55.22 -4.71 -0.93
N GLY A 459 54.15 -4.61 -0.12
CA GLY A 459 54.25 -4.17 1.25
C GLY A 459 54.74 -2.72 1.39
N LEU A 460 54.52 -1.86 0.40
CA LEU A 460 54.92 -0.44 0.47
C LEU A 460 54.06 0.39 1.45
N ASN A 461 53.18 -0.28 2.19
CA ASN A 461 52.48 0.27 3.33
C ASN A 461 52.48 -0.69 4.52
N ASN A 462 52.25 -0.14 5.71
CA ASN A 462 52.11 -0.90 6.96
C ASN A 462 50.64 -1.15 7.31
N ASP A 463 50.40 -1.90 8.40
CA ASP A 463 49.05 -2.22 8.86
C ASP A 463 48.24 -0.97 9.19
N ILE A 464 48.84 0.03 9.86
CA ILE A 464 48.14 1.27 10.24
C ILE A 464 47.69 2.05 9.00
N GLU A 465 48.54 2.16 7.98
CA GLU A 465 48.21 2.81 6.71
C GLU A 465 47.10 2.08 5.96
N ARG A 466 47.11 0.75 5.95
CA ARG A 466 46.04 -0.06 5.35
C ARG A 466 44.72 0.07 6.10
N GLU A 467 44.75 0.00 7.43
CA GLU A 467 43.58 0.08 8.30
C GLU A 467 42.91 1.45 8.23
N SER A 468 43.71 2.52 8.21
CA SER A 468 43.21 3.89 8.20
C SER A 468 42.73 4.37 6.82
N GLY A 469 43.25 3.79 5.73
CA GLY A 469 42.91 4.17 4.35
C GLY A 469 42.19 3.06 3.58
N CYS A 470 42.96 2.10 3.06
CA CYS A 470 42.49 1.11 2.08
C CYS A 470 41.29 0.29 2.58
N TYR A 471 41.38 -0.22 3.81
CA TYR A 471 40.39 -1.15 4.35
C TYR A 471 39.07 -0.48 4.70
N VAL A 472 39.05 0.85 4.91
CA VAL A 472 37.79 1.60 5.11
C VAL A 472 36.88 1.46 3.89
N CYS A 473 37.46 1.44 2.68
CA CYS A 473 36.75 1.32 1.42
C CYS A 473 36.60 -0.14 0.97
N HIS A 474 37.70 -0.91 0.97
CA HIS A 474 37.72 -2.27 0.38
C HIS A 474 37.29 -3.37 1.35
N GLY A 475 37.52 -3.18 2.65
CA GLY A 475 37.17 -4.12 3.71
C GLY A 475 38.34 -4.92 4.26
N THR A 476 38.14 -5.47 5.45
CA THR A 476 39.07 -6.35 6.18
C THR A 476 38.59 -7.81 6.18
N VAL A 477 39.44 -8.73 6.63
CA VAL A 477 39.01 -10.05 7.11
C VAL A 477 38.69 -9.94 8.59
N VAL A 478 37.40 -10.03 8.94
CA VAL A 478 36.97 -9.89 10.34
C VAL A 478 37.17 -11.21 11.07
N THR A 479 38.20 -11.25 11.90
CA THR A 479 38.50 -12.40 12.77
C THR A 479 37.97 -12.16 14.17
N LEU A 480 37.45 -13.20 14.82
CA LEU A 480 37.01 -13.12 16.21
C LEU A 480 38.01 -13.81 17.13
N VAL A 481 38.36 -13.14 18.24
CA VAL A 481 39.08 -13.70 19.38
C VAL A 481 38.15 -13.63 20.58
N ASP A 482 37.82 -14.77 21.19
CA ASP A 482 36.87 -14.85 22.31
C ASP A 482 35.49 -14.21 22.05
N GLY A 483 34.99 -14.29 20.81
CA GLY A 483 33.71 -13.71 20.41
C GLY A 483 33.75 -12.18 20.28
N LYS A 484 34.94 -11.57 20.34
CA LYS A 484 35.17 -10.15 20.05
C LYS A 484 35.92 -10.01 18.72
N PRO A 485 35.54 -9.06 17.86
CA PRO A 485 36.36 -8.73 16.69
C PRO A 485 37.78 -8.34 17.12
N MET A 486 38.78 -8.91 16.44
CA MET A 486 40.17 -8.57 16.64
C MET A 486 40.41 -7.10 16.29
N GLU A 487 41.28 -6.44 17.06
CA GLU A 487 41.76 -5.08 16.75
C GLU A 487 42.36 -5.03 15.34
N GLY A 488 42.23 -3.89 14.67
CA GLY A 488 42.64 -3.72 13.26
C GLY A 488 41.66 -4.32 12.23
N THR A 489 40.90 -5.36 12.60
CA THR A 489 39.89 -5.94 11.70
C THR A 489 38.52 -5.26 11.78
N TRP A 490 38.25 -4.50 12.85
CA TRP A 490 36.98 -3.85 13.15
C TRP A 490 37.21 -2.55 13.95
N PRO A 491 36.41 -1.47 13.79
CA PRO A 491 35.21 -1.32 12.96
C PRO A 491 35.50 -1.25 11.46
N ASN A 492 34.72 -1.98 10.67
CA ASN A 492 34.90 -1.98 9.23
C ASN A 492 33.56 -1.94 8.47
N VAL A 493 33.46 -0.99 7.53
CA VAL A 493 32.32 -0.85 6.61
C VAL A 493 32.75 -0.98 5.14
N GLY A 494 33.97 -1.44 4.90
CA GLY A 494 34.47 -1.64 3.54
C GLY A 494 33.59 -2.62 2.78
N ILE A 495 33.33 -2.28 1.52
CA ILE A 495 32.25 -2.90 0.74
C ILE A 495 32.50 -4.39 0.50
N GLY A 496 33.76 -4.84 0.46
CA GLY A 496 34.18 -6.23 0.25
C GLY A 496 34.63 -6.97 1.51
N ARG A 497 34.30 -6.47 2.71
CA ARG A 497 34.64 -7.09 4.01
C ARG A 497 34.35 -8.60 4.02
N ILE A 498 35.29 -9.41 4.50
CA ILE A 498 35.06 -10.83 4.76
C ILE A 498 34.53 -10.97 6.19
N ASN A 499 33.31 -11.48 6.33
CA ASN A 499 32.64 -11.62 7.62
C ASN A 499 33.10 -12.89 8.34
N PRO A 500 32.93 -12.97 9.68
CA PRO A 500 33.31 -14.15 10.45
C PRO A 500 32.63 -15.44 9.97
N ASP A 501 31.41 -15.35 9.43
CA ASP A 501 30.70 -16.49 8.86
C ASP A 501 31.17 -16.87 7.44
N GLY A 502 32.19 -16.20 6.90
CA GLY A 502 32.75 -16.38 5.56
C GLY A 502 31.95 -15.71 4.45
N SER A 503 30.83 -15.04 4.76
CA SER A 503 30.11 -14.26 3.75
C SER A 503 30.87 -12.98 3.38
N LYS A 504 30.74 -12.57 2.12
CA LYS A 504 31.45 -11.41 1.58
C LYS A 504 30.55 -10.19 1.53
N GLY A 505 31.03 -9.08 2.07
CA GLY A 505 30.46 -7.77 1.95
C GLY A 505 29.98 -7.11 3.23
N SER A 506 29.77 -5.80 3.13
CA SER A 506 29.08 -5.00 4.15
C SER A 506 27.81 -4.38 3.56
N CYS A 507 26.63 -4.85 3.98
CA CYS A 507 25.36 -4.29 3.52
C CYS A 507 25.06 -2.89 4.08
N SER A 508 25.93 -2.32 4.92
CA SER A 508 25.73 -0.99 5.50
C SER A 508 26.62 0.08 4.89
N SER A 509 27.31 -0.19 3.77
CA SER A 509 28.20 0.80 3.14
C SER A 509 27.43 1.92 2.43
N CYS A 510 26.29 1.63 1.79
CA CYS A 510 25.53 2.64 1.04
C CYS A 510 24.26 3.13 1.77
N HIS A 511 23.58 2.26 2.52
CA HIS A 511 22.44 2.62 3.36
C HIS A 511 22.78 2.25 4.81
N THR A 512 23.29 3.23 5.53
CA THR A 512 23.99 2.99 6.79
C THR A 512 23.07 2.48 7.89
N ARG A 513 23.68 1.73 8.81
CA ARG A 513 23.02 1.31 10.06
C ARG A 513 22.84 2.54 10.97
N HIS A 514 21.76 2.69 11.73
CA HIS A 514 20.65 1.74 11.91
C HIS A 514 19.38 2.16 11.17
N ARG A 515 19.47 3.17 10.29
CA ARG A 515 18.33 3.69 9.54
C ARG A 515 18.02 2.88 8.27
N PHE A 516 19.05 2.33 7.62
CA PHE A 516 18.96 1.50 6.41
C PHE A 516 18.09 2.13 5.31
N SER A 517 18.33 3.42 5.03
CA SER A 517 17.50 4.22 4.14
C SER A 517 17.83 3.99 2.67
N VAL A 518 16.86 3.54 1.87
CA VAL A 518 17.03 3.47 0.40
C VAL A 518 17.21 4.86 -0.23
N ALA A 519 16.65 5.91 0.39
CA ALA A 519 16.84 7.28 -0.08
C ALA A 519 18.29 7.73 0.09
N GLU A 520 18.94 7.31 1.18
CA GLU A 520 20.37 7.55 1.43
C GLU A 520 21.22 6.85 0.37
N ALA A 521 21.01 5.55 0.14
CA ALA A 521 21.74 4.80 -0.90
C ALA A 521 21.53 5.33 -2.33
N ARG A 522 20.43 6.04 -2.59
CA ARG A 522 20.16 6.66 -3.90
C ARG A 522 20.90 7.98 -4.12
N LYS A 523 21.37 8.61 -3.05
CA LYS A 523 22.08 9.88 -3.12
C LYS A 523 23.57 9.66 -3.46
N PRO A 524 24.18 10.56 -4.25
CA PRO A 524 25.60 10.48 -4.61
C PRO A 524 26.55 10.40 -3.41
N ASP A 525 26.20 11.07 -2.30
CA ASP A 525 27.05 11.12 -1.10
C ASP A 525 27.30 9.73 -0.49
N ALA A 526 26.37 8.79 -0.67
CA ALA A 526 26.57 7.41 -0.23
C ALA A 526 27.67 6.67 -1.01
N CYS A 527 28.00 7.12 -2.22
CA CYS A 527 29.10 6.60 -3.03
C CYS A 527 30.40 7.35 -2.77
N GLY A 528 30.30 8.66 -2.46
CA GLY A 528 31.42 9.59 -2.35
C GLY A 528 32.40 9.32 -1.21
N GLN A 529 32.08 8.43 -0.26
CA GLN A 529 33.05 7.97 0.73
C GLN A 529 34.21 7.17 0.10
N CYS A 530 33.94 6.41 -0.97
CA CYS A 530 34.92 5.51 -1.57
C CYS A 530 35.23 5.86 -3.04
N HIS A 531 34.28 6.44 -3.76
CA HIS A 531 34.39 6.78 -5.18
C HIS A 531 34.83 8.24 -5.37
N LEU A 532 36.04 8.53 -4.93
CA LEU A 532 36.64 9.87 -4.86
C LEU A 532 38.15 9.81 -5.12
N GLY A 533 38.78 10.97 -5.12
CA GLY A 533 40.24 11.08 -5.02
C GLY A 533 40.97 10.87 -6.35
N PRO A 534 42.30 10.70 -6.30
CA PRO A 534 43.14 10.87 -7.48
C PRO A 534 42.99 9.76 -8.53
N ASP A 535 42.62 8.55 -8.14
CA ASP A 535 42.63 7.38 -9.01
C ASP A 535 41.25 7.04 -9.56
N HIS A 536 40.18 7.44 -8.87
CA HIS A 536 38.81 7.27 -9.36
C HIS A 536 37.87 8.37 -8.82
N PRO A 537 38.01 9.62 -9.28
CA PRO A 537 37.26 10.79 -8.78
C PRO A 537 35.81 10.84 -9.27
N GLN A 538 35.04 9.76 -9.10
CA GLN A 538 33.69 9.70 -9.69
C GLN A 538 32.72 10.68 -9.03
N ILE A 539 32.85 10.97 -7.72
CA ILE A 539 32.00 11.96 -7.06
C ILE A 539 32.33 13.39 -7.50
N GLU A 540 33.59 13.71 -7.72
CA GLU A 540 34.02 15.02 -8.21
C GLU A 540 33.61 15.21 -9.67
N ILE A 541 33.81 14.19 -10.51
CA ILE A 541 33.32 14.14 -11.90
C ILE A 541 31.79 14.34 -11.94
N PHE A 542 31.05 13.61 -11.11
CA PHE A 542 29.60 13.77 -11.02
C PHE A 542 29.23 15.20 -10.64
N THR A 543 29.89 15.75 -9.62
CA THR A 543 29.61 17.09 -9.07
C THR A 543 29.87 18.22 -10.08
N GLU A 544 30.91 18.09 -10.91
CA GLU A 544 31.23 19.01 -12.01
C GLU A 544 30.20 18.91 -13.14
N SER A 545 29.76 17.70 -13.47
CA SER A 545 28.84 17.45 -14.58
C SER A 545 27.52 18.23 -14.43
N LYS A 546 26.83 18.43 -15.55
CA LYS A 546 25.47 19.01 -15.52
C LYS A 546 24.49 18.15 -14.73
N HIS A 547 24.73 16.83 -14.63
CA HIS A 547 23.90 15.97 -13.80
C HIS A 547 24.01 16.32 -12.32
N GLY A 548 25.25 16.43 -11.79
CA GLY A 548 25.48 16.83 -10.41
C GLY A 548 25.04 18.27 -10.12
N GLY A 549 25.22 19.19 -11.07
CA GLY A 549 24.72 20.56 -10.95
C GLY A 549 23.19 20.64 -10.77
N ILE A 550 22.43 19.88 -11.57
CA ILE A 550 20.97 19.80 -11.45
C ILE A 550 20.58 19.10 -10.14
N PHE A 551 21.24 18.00 -9.79
CA PHE A 551 20.99 17.30 -8.51
C PHE A 551 21.17 18.24 -7.31
N ARG A 552 22.25 19.04 -7.25
CA ARG A 552 22.46 19.99 -6.16
C ARG A 552 21.40 21.09 -6.08
N THR A 553 20.78 21.43 -7.20
CA THR A 553 19.78 22.50 -7.31
C THR A 553 18.35 22.02 -7.06
N GLU A 554 18.08 20.74 -7.28
CA GLU A 554 16.70 20.20 -7.30
C GLU A 554 16.49 18.93 -6.48
N GLY A 555 17.57 18.27 -6.04
CA GLY A 555 17.52 16.96 -5.40
C GLY A 555 16.76 16.92 -4.08
N ASP A 556 16.65 18.06 -3.40
CA ASP A 556 15.82 18.24 -2.20
C ASP A 556 14.31 18.11 -2.49
N ARG A 557 13.88 18.43 -3.72
CA ARG A 557 12.48 18.38 -4.17
C ARG A 557 12.08 17.05 -4.80
N TRP A 558 13.01 16.12 -4.99
CA TRP A 558 12.75 14.84 -5.66
C TRP A 558 12.06 13.81 -4.74
N LYS A 559 11.31 12.90 -5.34
CA LYS A 559 10.68 11.77 -4.62
C LYS A 559 11.67 10.61 -4.52
N TRP A 560 12.43 10.55 -3.44
CA TRP A 560 13.47 9.54 -3.23
C TRP A 560 12.96 8.12 -2.97
N THR A 561 11.72 7.98 -2.50
CA THR A 561 11.08 6.67 -2.21
C THR A 561 9.69 6.58 -2.83
N PRO A 562 9.60 6.31 -4.15
CA PRO A 562 8.32 6.07 -4.80
C PRO A 562 7.64 4.82 -4.27
N ASP A 563 6.31 4.82 -4.29
CA ASP A 563 5.51 3.77 -3.65
C ASP A 563 5.61 2.44 -4.40
N ASP A 564 5.78 2.46 -5.72
CA ASP A 564 6.00 1.26 -6.54
C ASP A 564 7.45 0.75 -6.48
N GLY A 565 8.32 1.41 -5.70
CA GLY A 565 9.74 1.09 -5.56
C GLY A 565 10.60 1.47 -6.76
N GLN A 566 10.00 1.73 -7.92
CA GLN A 566 10.70 2.15 -9.14
C GLN A 566 11.03 3.63 -9.03
N TRP A 567 12.30 3.98 -9.17
CA TRP A 567 12.73 5.37 -9.12
C TRP A 567 13.12 5.79 -10.53
N LEU A 568 12.25 6.55 -11.19
CA LEU A 568 12.30 6.78 -12.63
C LEU A 568 12.50 8.27 -12.98
N ALA A 569 13.25 8.52 -14.06
CA ALA A 569 13.49 9.88 -14.51
C ALA A 569 12.21 10.53 -15.07
N GLY A 570 12.09 11.85 -14.93
CA GLY A 570 10.92 12.64 -15.34
C GLY A 570 9.70 12.49 -14.42
N ARG A 571 9.59 11.39 -13.66
CA ARG A 571 8.54 11.14 -12.69
C ARG A 571 8.98 11.46 -11.26
N ASP A 572 10.12 10.93 -10.85
CA ASP A 572 10.59 10.98 -9.46
C ASP A 572 11.84 11.84 -9.28
N TYR A 573 12.66 11.97 -10.33
CA TYR A 573 13.84 12.84 -10.40
C TYR A 573 14.01 13.41 -11.81
N ARG A 574 14.68 14.56 -11.93
CA ARG A 574 14.97 15.18 -13.23
C ARG A 574 16.32 14.74 -13.81
N SER A 575 17.33 14.55 -12.95
CA SER A 575 18.69 14.24 -13.37
C SER A 575 19.21 12.99 -12.64
N PRO A 576 19.94 12.09 -13.33
CA PRO A 576 20.36 10.84 -12.71
C PRO A 576 21.43 11.06 -11.63
N THR A 577 21.43 10.20 -10.61
CA THR A 577 22.53 10.05 -9.64
C THR A 577 23.37 8.80 -9.96
N CYS A 578 24.42 8.56 -9.19
CA CYS A 578 25.23 7.33 -9.25
C CYS A 578 24.34 6.08 -9.21
N ALA A 579 23.44 6.00 -8.23
CA ALA A 579 22.52 4.89 -8.06
C ALA A 579 21.47 4.81 -9.18
N ALA A 580 21.05 5.93 -9.78
CA ALA A 580 20.12 5.91 -10.91
C ALA A 580 20.74 5.19 -12.12
N CYS A 581 22.01 5.50 -12.43
CA CYS A 581 22.73 4.90 -13.54
C CYS A 581 23.13 3.44 -13.29
N HIS A 582 23.66 3.14 -12.11
CA HIS A 582 24.35 1.86 -11.87
C HIS A 582 23.51 0.79 -11.17
N MET A 583 22.43 1.15 -10.45
CA MET A 583 21.73 0.19 -9.58
C MET A 583 20.20 0.22 -9.69
N SER A 584 19.61 1.39 -9.84
CA SER A 584 18.15 1.58 -9.82
C SER A 584 17.51 1.13 -11.12
N SER A 585 16.22 0.79 -11.06
CA SER A 585 15.45 0.40 -12.24
C SER A 585 15.35 1.52 -13.28
N ALA A 586 15.24 1.13 -14.54
CA ALA A 586 14.77 1.97 -15.64
C ALA A 586 13.69 1.21 -16.42
N PRO A 587 12.92 1.84 -17.33
CA PRO A 587 11.94 1.12 -18.14
C PRO A 587 12.58 -0.07 -18.87
N GLY A 588 12.11 -1.29 -18.58
CA GLY A 588 12.68 -2.53 -19.15
C GLY A 588 14.02 -2.98 -18.56
N VAL A 589 14.58 -2.27 -17.57
CA VAL A 589 15.82 -2.65 -16.87
C VAL A 589 15.54 -2.76 -15.37
N ALA A 590 15.68 -3.97 -14.82
CA ALA A 590 15.49 -4.20 -13.40
C ALA A 590 16.57 -3.51 -12.55
N SER A 591 16.23 -3.20 -11.29
CA SER A 591 17.24 -2.82 -10.31
C SER A 591 18.11 -4.02 -9.94
N SER A 592 19.41 -3.81 -9.71
CA SER A 592 20.36 -4.85 -9.32
C SER A 592 21.29 -4.32 -8.23
N HIS A 593 21.73 -5.21 -7.33
CA HIS A 593 22.87 -4.94 -6.44
C HIS A 593 24.19 -5.44 -7.04
N ASP A 594 24.16 -5.98 -8.26
CA ASP A 594 25.36 -6.32 -9.01
C ASP A 594 25.84 -5.12 -9.84
N VAL A 595 26.76 -4.33 -9.28
CA VAL A 595 27.36 -3.17 -9.96
C VAL A 595 28.34 -3.55 -11.08
N THR A 596 28.57 -4.84 -11.32
CA THR A 596 29.28 -5.31 -12.52
C THR A 596 28.40 -5.18 -13.76
N GLU A 597 27.07 -5.20 -13.58
CA GLU A 597 26.12 -4.92 -14.64
C GLU A 597 26.23 -3.46 -15.11
N ARG A 598 25.77 -3.21 -16.33
CA ARG A 598 25.74 -1.92 -17.03
C ARG A 598 27.11 -1.34 -17.37
N LEU A 599 28.19 -2.10 -17.16
CA LEU A 599 29.55 -1.73 -17.55
C LEU A 599 29.88 -2.31 -18.93
N SER A 600 30.30 -1.46 -19.88
CA SER A 600 30.79 -1.89 -21.20
C SER A 600 32.32 -1.96 -21.28
N TRP A 601 33.00 -1.31 -20.34
CA TRP A 601 34.44 -1.17 -20.26
C TRP A 601 34.89 -1.32 -18.82
N GLU A 602 36.02 -1.95 -18.61
CA GLU A 602 36.74 -1.95 -17.35
C GLU A 602 37.76 -0.81 -17.35
N THR A 603 37.38 0.34 -16.81
CA THR A 603 38.22 1.54 -16.84
C THR A 603 39.21 1.63 -15.68
N GLN A 604 39.04 0.79 -14.64
CA GLN A 604 40.00 0.68 -13.54
C GLN A 604 41.30 -0.02 -13.96
N ALA A 605 41.25 -0.82 -15.04
CA ALA A 605 42.39 -1.56 -15.54
C ALA A 605 43.44 -0.61 -16.18
N PRO A 606 44.74 -0.93 -16.08
CA PRO A 606 45.81 -0.16 -16.72
C PRO A 606 45.60 0.03 -18.22
N LEU A 607 45.46 -1.08 -18.94
CA LEU A 607 44.86 -1.13 -20.27
C LEU A 607 43.35 -1.27 -20.09
N THR A 608 42.55 -0.37 -20.66
CA THR A 608 41.10 -0.53 -20.59
C THR A 608 40.66 -1.68 -21.47
N VAL A 609 40.01 -2.67 -20.86
CA VAL A 609 39.58 -3.92 -21.50
C VAL A 609 38.08 -4.13 -21.35
N ARG A 610 37.50 -5.12 -22.02
CA ARG A 610 36.11 -5.51 -21.75
C ARG A 610 36.01 -6.13 -20.35
N PRO A 611 34.87 -5.99 -19.66
CA PRO A 611 34.70 -6.56 -18.32
C PRO A 611 34.98 -8.07 -18.24
N SER A 612 34.70 -8.82 -19.30
CA SER A 612 35.01 -10.27 -19.42
C SER A 612 36.51 -10.56 -19.49
N ASP A 613 37.31 -9.60 -19.95
CA ASP A 613 38.75 -9.79 -20.19
C ASP A 613 39.60 -9.31 -19.01
N PHE A 614 38.95 -8.72 -17.99
CA PHE A 614 39.60 -8.27 -16.77
C PHE A 614 40.00 -9.46 -15.89
N GLN A 615 41.19 -10.00 -16.12
CA GLN A 615 41.72 -11.22 -15.49
C GLN A 615 41.57 -11.31 -13.95
N PRO A 616 41.73 -10.22 -13.16
CA PRO A 616 41.56 -10.30 -11.71
C PRO A 616 40.14 -10.73 -11.28
N PHE A 617 39.13 -10.34 -12.06
CA PHE A 617 37.73 -10.71 -11.88
C PHE A 617 36.95 -10.61 -13.20
N PRO A 618 36.98 -11.67 -14.05
CA PRO A 618 36.28 -11.69 -15.32
C PRO A 618 34.77 -11.63 -15.12
N ALA A 619 34.13 -10.58 -15.64
CA ALA A 619 32.69 -10.45 -15.58
C ALA A 619 32.01 -11.56 -16.39
N GLN A 620 30.93 -12.13 -15.84
CA GLN A 620 30.13 -13.16 -16.50
C GLN A 620 29.06 -12.58 -17.44
N THR A 621 29.00 -11.26 -17.54
CA THR A 621 28.01 -10.52 -18.34
C THR A 621 28.57 -10.14 -19.70
N ASP A 622 27.72 -10.17 -20.72
CA ASP A 622 28.01 -9.71 -22.07
C ASP A 622 28.04 -8.16 -22.14
N TRP A 623 29.16 -7.57 -22.57
CA TRP A 623 29.34 -6.12 -22.51
C TRP A 623 28.38 -5.37 -23.42
N GLN A 624 27.94 -5.96 -24.55
CA GLN A 624 26.96 -5.35 -25.44
C GLN A 624 25.59 -5.30 -24.77
N THR A 625 25.22 -6.34 -24.04
CA THR A 625 24.00 -6.39 -23.23
C THR A 625 24.04 -5.34 -22.13
N GLU A 626 25.16 -5.22 -21.43
CA GLU A 626 25.32 -4.21 -20.38
C GLU A 626 25.34 -2.78 -20.95
N ARG A 627 25.94 -2.56 -22.13
CA ARG A 627 25.84 -1.28 -22.87
C ARG A 627 24.40 -0.94 -23.19
N ARG A 628 23.61 -1.88 -23.74
CA ARG A 628 22.19 -1.65 -24.05
C ARG A 628 21.37 -1.29 -22.80
N LYS A 629 21.63 -1.94 -21.66
CA LYS A 629 20.98 -1.56 -20.39
C LYS A 629 21.30 -0.12 -20.01
N MET A 630 22.56 0.30 -20.10
CA MET A 630 22.96 1.68 -19.79
C MET A 630 22.36 2.68 -20.80
N GLU A 631 22.33 2.36 -22.10
CA GLU A 631 21.66 3.19 -23.10
C GLU A 631 20.18 3.39 -22.78
N THR A 632 19.48 2.33 -22.33
CA THR A 632 18.09 2.42 -21.87
C THR A 632 17.93 3.35 -20.67
N VAL A 633 18.89 3.38 -19.74
CA VAL A 633 18.89 4.36 -18.65
C VAL A 633 18.97 5.79 -19.20
N CYS A 634 19.90 6.06 -20.13
CA CYS A 634 20.07 7.37 -20.76
C CYS A 634 18.81 7.81 -21.53
N MET A 635 18.15 6.88 -22.21
CA MET A 635 16.95 7.14 -23.02
C MET A 635 15.70 7.49 -22.21
N GLN A 636 15.76 7.44 -20.88
CA GLN A 636 14.71 8.06 -20.06
C GLN A 636 14.65 9.59 -20.22
N CYS A 637 15.78 10.22 -20.59
CA CYS A 637 15.89 11.68 -20.71
C CYS A 637 16.42 12.15 -22.06
N HIS A 638 17.18 11.33 -22.77
CA HIS A 638 17.87 11.70 -24.01
C HIS A 638 17.34 10.93 -25.22
N SER A 639 17.50 11.52 -26.41
CA SER A 639 17.22 10.81 -27.64
C SER A 639 18.21 9.67 -27.86
N GLU A 640 17.79 8.66 -28.61
CA GLU A 640 18.65 7.53 -29.01
C GLU A 640 19.91 8.02 -29.74
N GLN A 641 19.76 8.98 -30.66
CA GLN A 641 20.89 9.55 -31.41
C GLN A 641 21.93 10.17 -30.49
N TRP A 642 21.49 10.99 -29.53
CA TRP A 642 22.41 11.62 -28.57
C TRP A 642 23.11 10.55 -27.72
N THR A 643 22.35 9.56 -27.24
CA THR A 643 22.86 8.47 -26.40
C THR A 643 23.93 7.66 -27.11
N LYS A 644 23.67 7.22 -28.35
CA LYS A 644 24.63 6.48 -29.18
C LYS A 644 25.87 7.32 -29.50
N ALA A 645 25.69 8.61 -29.78
CA ALA A 645 26.82 9.51 -30.05
C ALA A 645 27.71 9.70 -28.83
N HIS A 646 27.14 9.81 -27.62
CA HIS A 646 27.89 9.86 -26.36
C HIS A 646 28.77 8.63 -26.18
N PHE A 647 28.18 7.44 -26.30
CA PHE A 647 28.93 6.21 -26.11
C PHE A 647 29.95 5.95 -27.22
N ALA A 648 29.66 6.29 -28.48
CA ALA A 648 30.64 6.22 -29.56
C ALA A 648 31.83 7.17 -29.32
N ARG A 649 31.59 8.35 -28.74
CA ARG A 649 32.66 9.26 -28.31
C ARG A 649 33.48 8.64 -27.18
N PHE A 650 32.83 8.05 -26.19
CA PHE A 650 33.52 7.38 -25.08
C PHE A 650 34.38 6.21 -25.58
N ASP A 651 33.87 5.40 -26.51
CA ASP A 651 34.63 4.31 -27.13
C ASP A 651 35.89 4.82 -27.84
N ARG A 652 35.82 5.96 -28.54
CA ARG A 652 37.01 6.62 -29.13
C ARG A 652 38.00 7.14 -28.09
N VAL A 653 37.52 7.65 -26.95
CA VAL A 653 38.38 8.06 -25.83
C VAL A 653 39.15 6.87 -25.26
N VAL A 654 38.49 5.72 -25.12
CA VAL A 654 39.14 4.48 -24.69
C VAL A 654 40.21 4.05 -25.69
N SER A 655 39.90 4.00 -26.99
CA SER A 655 40.88 3.69 -28.03
C SER A 655 42.07 4.66 -28.01
N LEU A 656 41.80 5.97 -27.96
CA LEU A 656 42.85 6.99 -27.89
C LEU A 656 43.78 6.75 -26.70
N TYR A 657 43.23 6.55 -25.49
CA TYR A 657 44.04 6.27 -24.31
C TYR A 657 44.90 5.00 -24.50
N ASN A 658 44.26 3.89 -24.89
CA ASN A 658 44.93 2.60 -25.02
C ASN A 658 46.06 2.66 -26.06
N GLU A 659 45.76 3.16 -27.26
CA GLU A 659 46.65 3.10 -28.43
C GLU A 659 47.73 4.19 -28.40
N THR A 660 47.40 5.40 -27.92
CA THR A 660 48.32 6.55 -27.99
C THR A 660 49.16 6.71 -26.73
N TYR A 661 48.66 6.29 -25.57
CA TYR A 661 49.33 6.53 -24.29
C TYR A 661 49.80 5.24 -23.64
N TYR A 662 48.88 4.30 -23.36
CA TYR A 662 49.22 3.15 -22.53
C TYR A 662 50.11 2.12 -23.23
N LEU A 663 49.73 1.64 -24.42
CA LEU A 663 50.48 0.61 -25.14
C LEU A 663 51.92 1.05 -25.52
N PRO A 664 52.14 2.31 -25.97
CA PRO A 664 53.49 2.82 -26.15
C PRO A 664 54.30 2.87 -24.85
N ALA A 665 53.74 3.40 -23.76
CA ALA A 665 54.42 3.45 -22.47
C ALA A 665 54.76 2.05 -21.94
N GLN A 666 53.83 1.09 -22.09
CA GLN A 666 54.06 -0.31 -21.73
C GLN A 666 55.20 -0.93 -22.55
N THR A 667 55.30 -0.59 -23.83
CA THR A 667 56.39 -1.08 -24.70
C THR A 667 57.75 -0.53 -24.25
N VAL A 668 57.80 0.73 -23.83
CA VAL A 668 59.01 1.33 -23.25
C VAL A 668 59.39 0.64 -21.94
N MET A 669 58.45 0.47 -21.00
CA MET A 669 58.74 -0.23 -19.74
C MET A 669 59.26 -1.65 -19.98
N ARG A 670 58.62 -2.40 -20.88
CA ARG A 670 59.08 -3.75 -21.25
C ARG A 670 60.51 -3.72 -21.81
N PHE A 671 60.81 -2.79 -22.70
CA PHE A 671 62.16 -2.63 -23.24
C PHE A 671 63.20 -2.38 -22.13
N LEU A 672 62.88 -1.51 -21.17
CA LEU A 672 63.81 -1.17 -20.10
C LEU A 672 64.09 -2.37 -19.17
N TYR A 673 63.07 -3.15 -18.80
CA TYR A 673 63.27 -4.39 -18.03
C TYR A 673 64.00 -5.48 -18.83
N GLU A 674 63.59 -5.74 -20.08
CA GLU A 674 64.20 -6.78 -20.94
C GLU A 674 65.70 -6.52 -21.19
N ASN A 675 66.11 -5.25 -21.24
CA ASN A 675 67.51 -4.85 -21.40
C ASN A 675 68.23 -4.63 -20.05
N LYS A 676 67.59 -4.96 -18.92
CA LYS A 676 68.16 -4.83 -17.56
C LYS A 676 68.62 -3.41 -17.22
N LEU A 677 67.93 -2.42 -17.77
CA LEU A 677 68.12 -1.00 -17.46
C LEU A 677 67.32 -0.56 -16.23
N LEU A 678 66.31 -1.37 -15.87
CA LEU A 678 65.57 -1.32 -14.61
C LEU A 678 65.82 -2.61 -13.84
N THR A 679 65.65 -2.55 -12.53
CA THR A 679 65.74 -3.72 -11.66
C THR A 679 64.40 -4.45 -11.60
N GLU A 680 64.43 -5.77 -11.52
CA GLU A 680 63.19 -6.57 -11.31
C GLU A 680 62.95 -6.88 -9.82
N ALA A 681 63.72 -6.24 -8.92
CA ALA A 681 63.74 -6.56 -7.49
C ALA A 681 62.48 -6.08 -6.76
N ALA A 682 62.03 -4.86 -7.07
CA ALA A 682 60.79 -4.28 -6.60
C ALA A 682 60.17 -3.41 -7.70
N MET A 683 58.91 -3.02 -7.53
CA MET A 683 58.29 -1.93 -8.29
C MET A 683 58.27 -0.72 -7.35
N PHE A 684 58.29 0.47 -7.92
CA PHE A 684 58.43 1.76 -7.23
C PHE A 684 59.81 2.03 -6.63
N ASP A 685 60.82 1.19 -6.86
CA ASP A 685 62.20 1.50 -6.45
C ASP A 685 62.91 2.40 -7.47
N GLU A 686 62.35 2.60 -8.66
CA GLU A 686 62.90 3.50 -9.68
C GLU A 686 61.91 4.63 -10.05
N PRO A 687 62.36 5.89 -10.21
CA PRO A 687 61.49 7.05 -10.47
C PRO A 687 60.53 6.87 -11.65
N ILE A 688 60.98 6.21 -12.72
CA ILE A 688 60.16 5.98 -13.91
C ILE A 688 58.94 5.09 -13.64
N GLU A 689 59.01 4.20 -12.65
CA GLU A 689 57.91 3.30 -12.31
C GLU A 689 56.75 4.07 -11.66
N TRP A 690 57.06 5.14 -10.92
CA TRP A 690 56.06 6.08 -10.39
C TRP A 690 55.38 6.84 -11.51
N GLU A 691 56.16 7.39 -12.44
CA GLU A 691 55.63 8.09 -13.61
C GLU A 691 54.73 7.16 -14.43
N TYR A 692 55.16 5.92 -14.65
CA TYR A 692 54.37 4.91 -15.34
C TYR A 692 53.09 4.54 -14.59
N TYR A 693 53.18 4.31 -13.27
CA TYR A 693 52.04 3.93 -12.45
C TYR A 693 50.98 5.04 -12.44
N GLU A 694 51.37 6.27 -12.13
CA GLU A 694 50.42 7.39 -12.05
C GLU A 694 49.88 7.81 -13.43
N LEU A 695 50.62 7.55 -14.53
CA LEU A 695 50.14 7.74 -15.90
C LEU A 695 48.85 6.98 -16.15
N TRP A 696 48.80 5.70 -15.79
CA TRP A 696 47.59 4.90 -16.01
C TRP A 696 46.63 4.96 -14.83
N HIS A 697 47.15 4.97 -13.58
CA HIS A 697 46.37 4.84 -12.34
C HIS A 697 45.64 6.12 -11.98
N HIS A 698 46.27 7.29 -12.15
CA HIS A 698 45.65 8.58 -11.86
C HIS A 698 45.13 9.20 -13.15
N GLU A 699 46.02 9.71 -13.99
CA GLU A 699 45.62 10.60 -15.09
C GLU A 699 44.83 9.88 -16.18
N GLY A 700 45.22 8.64 -16.49
CA GLY A 700 44.50 7.79 -17.42
C GLY A 700 43.07 7.51 -16.96
N ARG A 701 42.90 7.08 -15.70
CA ARG A 701 41.57 6.81 -15.12
C ARG A 701 40.72 8.08 -15.11
N ARG A 702 41.25 9.22 -14.65
CA ARG A 702 40.57 10.53 -14.67
C ARG A 702 40.06 10.89 -16.06
N ALA A 703 40.93 10.83 -17.08
CA ALA A 703 40.57 11.19 -18.45
C ALA A 703 39.41 10.33 -18.98
N ARG A 704 39.49 9.00 -18.80
CA ARG A 704 38.45 8.07 -19.27
C ARG A 704 37.15 8.21 -18.49
N MET A 705 37.22 8.28 -17.16
CA MET A 705 36.04 8.40 -16.29
C MET A 705 35.35 9.75 -16.46
N GLY A 706 36.11 10.85 -16.59
CA GLY A 706 35.59 12.18 -16.88
C GLY A 706 34.85 12.24 -18.21
N ALA A 707 35.40 11.60 -19.25
CA ALA A 707 34.71 11.46 -20.53
C ALA A 707 33.44 10.61 -20.45
N ALA A 708 33.46 9.51 -19.69
CA ALA A 708 32.31 8.61 -19.52
C ALA A 708 31.10 9.29 -18.87
N MET A 709 31.37 10.14 -17.87
CA MET A 709 30.37 10.78 -17.01
C MET A 709 30.18 12.28 -17.29
N MET A 710 30.68 12.78 -18.42
CA MET A 710 30.45 14.14 -18.93
C MET A 710 30.97 15.27 -18.02
N ALA A 711 32.15 15.07 -17.46
CA ALA A 711 32.94 16.10 -16.76
C ALA A 711 34.07 16.58 -17.68
N PRO A 712 33.90 17.70 -18.41
CA PRO A 712 34.90 18.17 -19.36
C PRO A 712 36.23 18.55 -18.70
N ASP A 713 36.23 19.07 -17.46
CA ASP A 713 37.46 19.42 -16.75
C ASP A 713 38.23 18.17 -16.34
N TYR A 714 37.57 17.16 -15.78
CA TYR A 714 38.19 15.85 -15.51
C TYR A 714 38.61 15.07 -16.76
N ALA A 715 37.93 15.26 -17.88
CA ALA A 715 38.36 14.68 -19.15
C ALA A 715 39.63 15.36 -19.69
N TRP A 716 39.75 16.68 -19.53
CA TRP A 716 40.83 17.48 -20.10
C TRP A 716 41.85 17.91 -19.05
N TRP A 717 41.56 18.92 -18.23
CA TRP A 717 42.53 19.57 -17.35
C TRP A 717 43.06 18.64 -16.26
N HIS A 718 42.21 17.84 -15.61
CA HIS A 718 42.67 16.79 -14.68
C HIS A 718 42.90 15.44 -15.37
N GLY A 719 42.69 15.36 -16.68
CA GLY A 719 42.74 14.11 -17.45
C GLY A 719 43.82 14.18 -18.52
N PHE A 720 43.42 14.35 -19.78
CA PHE A 720 44.34 14.32 -20.91
C PHE A 720 45.48 15.34 -20.86
N TYR A 721 45.30 16.49 -20.22
CA TYR A 721 46.36 17.47 -20.01
C TYR A 721 47.46 16.91 -19.10
N GLU A 722 47.10 16.48 -17.89
CA GLU A 722 48.04 15.85 -16.95
C GLU A 722 48.64 14.56 -17.51
N LEU A 723 47.82 13.76 -18.21
CA LEU A 723 48.29 12.55 -18.89
C LEU A 723 49.39 12.86 -19.91
N LYS A 724 49.24 13.94 -20.70
CA LYS A 724 50.27 14.38 -21.66
C LYS A 724 51.51 14.90 -20.96
N HIS A 725 51.33 15.72 -19.92
CA HIS A 725 52.43 16.26 -19.14
C HIS A 725 53.28 15.13 -18.53
N ARG A 726 52.61 14.17 -17.89
CA ARG A 726 53.25 12.99 -17.32
C ARG A 726 53.87 12.06 -18.36
N TYR A 727 53.23 11.89 -19.52
CA TYR A 727 53.83 11.14 -20.62
C TYR A 727 55.14 11.79 -21.12
N ALA A 728 55.24 13.12 -21.12
CA ALA A 728 56.48 13.81 -21.43
C ALA A 728 57.56 13.58 -20.37
N ALA A 729 57.20 13.59 -19.08
CA ALA A 729 58.12 13.25 -17.98
C ALA A 729 58.62 11.79 -18.09
N PHE A 730 57.70 10.84 -18.25
CA PHE A 730 57.99 9.42 -18.45
C PHE A 730 58.94 9.17 -19.62
N THR A 731 58.68 9.79 -20.78
CA THR A 731 59.53 9.61 -21.97
C THR A 731 60.90 10.28 -21.85
N LYS A 732 61.00 11.40 -21.12
CA LYS A 732 62.28 12.02 -20.78
C LYS A 732 63.10 11.08 -19.89
N GLU A 733 62.50 10.55 -18.83
CA GLU A 733 63.17 9.64 -17.90
C GLU A 733 63.63 8.36 -18.61
N ALA A 734 62.77 7.76 -19.45
CA ALA A 734 63.13 6.59 -20.25
C ALA A 734 64.34 6.83 -21.14
N ARG A 735 64.45 8.04 -21.73
CA ARG A 735 65.60 8.42 -22.55
C ARG A 735 66.86 8.58 -21.69
N THR A 736 66.75 9.24 -20.55
CA THR A 736 67.88 9.39 -19.63
C THR A 736 68.41 8.05 -19.15
N ILE A 737 67.54 7.09 -18.83
CA ILE A 737 67.93 5.73 -18.46
C ILE A 737 68.63 5.03 -19.64
N ALA A 738 68.09 5.16 -20.86
CA ALA A 738 68.71 4.58 -22.04
C ALA A 738 70.10 5.19 -22.37
N GLU A 739 70.31 6.48 -22.08
CA GLU A 739 71.59 7.17 -22.29
C GLU A 739 72.63 6.88 -21.20
N THR A 740 72.19 6.80 -19.94
CA THR A 740 73.07 6.60 -18.77
C THR A 740 73.33 5.12 -18.45
N GLY A 741 72.44 4.23 -18.90
CA GLY A 741 72.54 2.80 -18.67
C GLY A 741 72.00 2.32 -17.32
N HIS A 742 71.44 3.21 -16.49
CA HIS A 742 70.84 2.86 -15.20
C HIS A 742 69.77 3.88 -14.76
N SER A 743 68.82 3.49 -13.90
CA SER A 743 67.96 4.44 -13.17
C SER A 743 68.47 4.65 -11.73
N PRO A 744 68.19 5.81 -11.09
CA PRO A 744 68.39 5.97 -9.65
C PRO A 744 67.49 5.01 -8.85
N ILE A 745 68.02 4.43 -7.78
CA ILE A 745 67.27 3.55 -6.87
C ILE A 745 66.83 4.32 -5.63
N TYR A 746 65.56 4.21 -5.30
CA TYR A 746 64.95 4.60 -4.03
C TYR A 746 64.98 3.42 -3.08
N ASP A 747 65.86 3.47 -2.09
CA ASP A 747 66.13 2.38 -1.15
C ASP A 747 65.37 2.53 0.18
N VAL A 748 64.85 3.73 0.48
CA VAL A 748 64.16 4.02 1.74
C VAL A 748 62.71 4.41 1.50
N PHE A 749 61.80 3.52 1.91
CA PHE A 749 60.36 3.79 1.97
C PHE A 749 59.89 3.79 3.42
N PRO A 750 59.36 4.92 3.93
CA PRO A 750 58.73 4.94 5.25
C PRO A 750 57.51 4.02 5.24
N GLY A 751 57.30 3.29 6.33
CA GLY A 751 56.12 2.45 6.50
C GLY A 751 56.13 1.14 5.69
N LYS A 752 57.19 0.82 4.95
CA LYS A 752 57.32 -0.46 4.22
C LYS A 752 57.27 -1.65 5.20
N ALA A 753 56.31 -2.53 5.02
CA ALA A 753 56.17 -3.79 5.75
C ALA A 753 56.78 -4.96 4.98
N ASP A 754 56.99 -6.09 5.66
CA ASP A 754 57.32 -7.35 5.00
C ASP A 754 56.15 -7.77 4.08
N PRO A 755 56.37 -7.92 2.75
CA PRO A 755 55.33 -8.32 1.81
C PRO A 755 54.62 -9.64 2.18
N GLN A 756 55.31 -10.55 2.87
CA GLN A 756 54.72 -11.82 3.34
C GLN A 756 53.84 -11.64 4.59
N ALA A 757 54.16 -10.65 5.43
CA ALA A 757 53.34 -10.28 6.58
C ALA A 757 52.14 -9.41 6.21
N ALA A 758 52.16 -8.76 5.04
CA ALA A 758 51.15 -7.78 4.62
C ALA A 758 49.83 -8.40 4.10
N ARG A 759 49.81 -9.69 3.70
CA ARG A 759 48.62 -10.32 3.13
C ARG A 759 47.67 -10.81 4.23
N PRO A 760 46.37 -10.43 4.19
CA PRO A 760 45.37 -10.85 5.16
C PRO A 760 44.90 -12.30 5.02
#